data_AF-A0AAD2JJQ2-F1
#
_entry.id   AF-A0AAD2JJQ2-F1
#
_cell.length_a   1.000
_cell.length_b   1.000
_cell.length_c   1.000
_cell.angle_alpha   90.00
_cell.angle_beta   90.00
_cell.angle_gamma   90.00
#
_symmetry.space_group_name_H-M   'P 1'
#
loop_
_entity.id
_entity.type
_entity.pdbx_description
1 polymer ?
#
loop_
_entity_poly.entity_id
_entity_poly.type
_entity_poly.pdbx_seq_one_letter_code
_entity_poly.pdbx_strand_id
1 'polypeptide(L)'
;MQIWKEEKLLLVLTLSSIHQGIVARDGESEKQHAECGIYLAPSTIPGAGLGMYAGNREYKHEDIITDGDLMVPIFELDWHNGHLTYNFLWDEYTWAASMFWGTEEELDDTGLISVASFGMGAAVNCMLPLVNVGDAGTEDDYYADLIGLDNAGLSSHSPGIGAFTPYHGRPMEARKEIPKGQELYVSYGEEYFESRDSYSFVPLKEHYQEADRIIESFQDFTASLPDLSQSAREDLWRVVGNESFWNSRIFHALPDTLEEAVRSLETGGTAMKHYNASIRSLDWLEENGECMDNIKDGISTIPDAGRGAFARRFIRKGQVVSPAPLIHLPSRNVLTMFDGEVVMSNEGDENYMVMRDPMKPNHEQLLLNYCFGHRDSTLLLCPYGYLSALINHSQKEPNAKIAWSKKSLIGHPEWFDEPLKEWGGRTTAGLALDFVALRDIEESEEILIDYGDEWEEAWQQHVKNFKPPRKKYIPAFELNRMADLQVKTLSEYDYRSEGVLVFCRRHHVIHFGLDMEEADEWEGYEDEPHFRLGIYPCRPVERRDDDSYNVELIAKEYANVYDMDLWPHHDVVSHILFNVPRDIFYFLDEPVHRDHHQTWSFRHDMRIPDAMFPEAWKNRAAYKLKKEEMEKGSHESDSSNDGDVDNQSGSEL
;
A
#
# COMPACT_ATOMS: atom_id res chain seq x y z
N MET A 1 76.91 -19.19 12.98
CA MET A 1 77.25 -18.53 11.70
C MET A 1 76.18 -17.48 11.47
N GLN A 2 76.44 -16.23 11.89
CA GLN A 2 76.83 -15.10 11.02
C GLN A 2 75.68 -14.68 10.11
N ILE A 3 74.91 -13.63 10.46
CA ILE A 3 75.07 -12.19 10.08
C ILE A 3 74.81 -12.02 8.57
N TRP A 4 73.91 -11.15 8.09
CA TRP A 4 74.05 -9.70 7.79
C TRP A 4 72.61 -9.12 7.72
N LYS A 5 72.12 -8.17 8.53
CA LYS A 5 72.41 -6.71 8.66
C LYS A 5 72.59 -5.96 7.35
N GLU A 6 71.69 -5.01 7.07
CA GLU A 6 72.08 -3.59 7.01
C GLU A 6 70.89 -2.64 7.24
N GLU A 7 71.11 -1.73 8.19
CA GLU A 7 70.30 -0.59 8.60
C GLU A 7 70.74 0.65 7.81
N LYS A 8 69.84 1.62 7.59
CA LYS A 8 70.24 3.04 7.66
C LYS A 8 69.23 3.87 8.45
N LEU A 9 69.77 4.41 9.53
CA LEU A 9 69.23 5.32 10.52
C LEU A 9 69.67 6.75 10.16
N LEU A 10 68.82 7.76 10.39
CA LEU A 10 69.32 9.03 10.95
C LEU A 10 68.26 9.71 11.84
N LEU A 11 68.72 10.00 13.05
CA LEU A 11 68.13 10.73 14.18
C LEU A 11 67.74 12.18 13.85
N VAL A 12 66.77 12.78 14.58
CA VAL A 12 67.01 13.79 15.66
C VAL A 12 65.79 13.87 16.60
N LEU A 13 66.12 13.98 17.90
CA LEU A 13 65.35 14.06 19.16
C LEU A 13 64.28 15.19 19.17
N THR A 14 63.18 15.14 19.94
CA THR A 14 63.15 15.30 21.42
C THR A 14 61.84 14.83 22.10
N LEU A 15 62.01 14.08 23.20
CA LEU A 15 61.26 13.95 24.48
C LEU A 15 59.96 14.79 24.63
N SER A 16 58.82 14.25 25.10
CA SER A 16 58.61 13.79 26.50
C SER A 16 57.28 13.04 26.67
N SER A 17 57.32 11.89 27.35
CA SER A 17 56.37 11.27 28.31
C SER A 17 54.85 11.29 28.03
N ILE A 18 54.12 10.17 28.10
CA ILE A 18 53.80 9.39 29.33
C ILE A 18 53.46 7.91 28.97
N HIS A 19 53.88 6.99 29.85
CA HIS A 19 53.68 5.54 29.79
C HIS A 19 52.21 5.11 29.61
N GLN A 20 51.93 4.30 28.57
CA GLN A 20 50.82 3.37 28.55
C GLN A 20 51.29 2.00 29.08
N GLY A 21 50.61 1.51 30.12
CA GLY A 21 50.65 0.12 30.53
C GLY A 21 49.83 -0.72 29.56
N ILE A 22 50.43 -1.81 29.10
CA ILE A 22 49.85 -2.84 28.26
C ILE A 22 48.80 -3.61 29.07
N VAL A 23 47.53 -3.52 28.67
CA VAL A 23 46.52 -4.53 28.94
C VAL A 23 45.99 -4.95 27.58
N ALA A 24 46.13 -6.24 27.26
CA ALA A 24 45.52 -6.84 26.09
C ALA A 24 44.01 -6.60 26.14
N ARG A 25 43.49 -5.79 25.21
CA ARG A 25 42.06 -5.74 24.91
C ARG A 25 41.81 -6.77 23.83
N ASP A 26 40.92 -7.71 24.15
CA ASP A 26 40.24 -8.56 23.17
C ASP A 26 39.75 -7.67 22.03
N GLY A 27 40.27 -7.94 20.83
CA GLY A 27 39.89 -7.23 19.61
C GLY A 27 38.62 -7.84 19.03
N GLU A 28 37.49 -7.68 19.72
CA GLU A 28 36.24 -7.48 19.00
C GLU A 28 36.28 -6.04 18.50
N SER A 29 36.57 -5.83 17.21
CA SER A 29 36.26 -4.54 16.60
C SER A 29 34.75 -4.38 16.73
N GLU A 30 34.29 -3.48 17.59
CA GLU A 30 32.89 -3.03 17.56
C GLU A 30 32.62 -2.61 16.12
N LYS A 31 31.92 -3.47 15.36
CA LYS A 31 31.32 -3.07 14.09
C LYS A 31 30.45 -1.87 14.44
N GLN A 32 30.90 -0.69 14.01
CA GLN A 32 30.29 0.60 14.29
C GLN A 32 28.83 0.51 13.87
N HIS A 33 27.91 0.88 14.77
CA HIS A 33 26.48 0.93 14.44
C HIS A 33 26.30 1.83 13.23
N ALA A 34 25.82 1.28 12.12
CA ALA A 34 25.55 2.06 10.92
C ALA A 34 24.37 2.99 11.21
N GLU A 35 24.61 4.30 11.05
CA GLU A 35 23.67 5.37 11.36
C GLU A 35 22.34 5.22 10.60
N CYS A 36 21.22 5.34 11.31
CA CYS A 36 19.88 5.11 10.76
C CYS A 36 19.42 6.27 9.85
N GLY A 37 18.94 5.93 8.66
CA GLY A 37 18.51 6.90 7.65
C GLY A 37 17.05 7.32 7.77
N ILE A 38 16.20 6.46 8.36
CA ILE A 38 14.77 6.70 8.56
C ILE A 38 14.33 6.12 9.91
N TYR A 39 13.66 6.94 10.71
CA TYR A 39 13.11 6.53 12.01
C TYR A 39 11.58 6.49 12.01
N LEU A 40 11.02 5.59 12.79
CA LEU A 40 9.62 5.64 13.25
C LEU A 40 9.60 6.16 14.68
N ALA A 41 8.82 7.20 14.96
CA ALA A 41 8.68 7.73 16.31
C ALA A 41 7.30 8.38 16.50
N PRO A 42 6.88 8.74 17.72
CA PRO A 42 5.64 9.51 17.91
C PRO A 42 5.64 10.79 17.07
N SER A 43 4.56 10.99 16.30
CA SER A 43 4.41 12.12 15.39
C SER A 43 4.43 13.46 16.13
N THR A 44 4.86 14.50 15.43
CA THR A 44 4.77 15.89 15.93
C THR A 44 3.36 16.45 15.77
N ILE A 45 2.50 15.80 15.01
CA ILE A 45 1.06 16.08 14.93
C ILE A 45 0.37 15.47 16.15
N PRO A 46 -0.23 16.27 17.05
CA PRO A 46 -0.89 15.74 18.23
C PRO A 46 -2.01 14.76 17.87
N GLY A 47 -1.94 13.54 18.40
CA GLY A 47 -2.96 12.51 18.19
C GLY A 47 -2.87 11.74 16.87
N ALA A 48 -1.91 12.04 15.98
CA ALA A 48 -1.71 11.30 14.73
C ALA A 48 -1.01 9.94 14.93
N GLY A 49 -0.58 9.60 16.15
CA GLY A 49 0.10 8.36 16.45
C GLY A 49 1.59 8.43 16.11
N LEU A 50 2.05 7.56 15.20
CA LEU A 50 3.45 7.46 14.79
C LEU A 50 3.69 8.26 13.50
N GLY A 51 4.91 8.75 13.31
CA GLY A 51 5.37 9.41 12.10
C GLY A 51 6.76 8.94 11.70
N MET A 52 7.09 9.10 10.42
CA MET A 52 8.40 8.77 9.88
C MET A 52 9.29 10.02 9.85
N TYR A 53 10.57 9.87 10.18
CA TYR A 53 11.52 10.98 10.28
C TYR A 53 12.75 10.70 9.42
N ALA A 54 13.26 11.74 8.75
CA ALA A 54 14.61 11.72 8.20
C ALA A 54 15.60 11.51 9.35
N GLY A 55 16.47 10.51 9.24
CA GLY A 55 17.48 10.20 10.25
C GLY A 55 18.75 11.03 10.07
N ASN A 56 19.88 10.35 10.02
CA ASN A 56 21.21 10.95 9.89
C ASN A 56 21.49 11.60 8.51
N ARG A 57 20.57 11.48 7.56
CA ARG A 57 20.69 11.93 6.17
C ARG A 57 19.81 13.16 5.93
N GLU A 58 20.36 14.10 5.16
CA GLU A 58 19.61 15.20 4.54
C GLU A 58 19.23 14.78 3.13
N TYR A 59 18.04 15.17 2.67
CA TYR A 59 17.55 14.90 1.34
C TYR A 59 17.39 16.21 0.57
N LYS A 60 17.87 16.23 -0.67
CA LYS A 60 17.62 17.33 -1.61
C LYS A 60 16.35 17.04 -2.41
N HIS A 61 15.84 18.05 -3.10
CA HIS A 61 14.78 17.86 -4.08
C HIS A 61 15.13 16.72 -5.06
N GLU A 62 14.16 15.84 -5.33
CA GLU A 62 14.26 14.62 -6.15
C GLU A 62 15.15 13.50 -5.59
N ASP A 63 15.72 13.65 -4.38
CA ASP A 63 16.42 12.53 -3.75
C ASP A 63 15.42 11.42 -3.39
N ILE A 64 15.72 10.19 -3.82
CA ILE A 64 14.99 9.00 -3.39
C ILE A 64 15.22 8.74 -1.90
N ILE A 65 14.13 8.59 -1.17
CA ILE A 65 14.10 8.41 0.29
C ILE A 65 14.10 6.92 0.65
N THR A 66 13.35 6.11 -0.09
CA THR A 66 13.12 4.68 0.21
C THR A 66 13.35 3.80 -1.01
N ASP A 67 13.72 2.54 -0.80
CA ASP A 67 13.83 1.50 -1.84
C ASP A 67 12.49 1.14 -2.52
N GLY A 68 11.39 1.64 -1.97
CA GLY A 68 10.04 1.50 -2.50
C GLY A 68 9.15 0.57 -1.69
N ASP A 69 7.86 0.86 -1.71
CA ASP A 69 6.88 0.10 -0.94
C ASP A 69 6.41 -1.17 -1.67
N LEU A 70 5.92 -2.14 -0.89
CA LEU A 70 5.16 -3.28 -1.40
C LEU A 70 3.69 -2.88 -1.47
N MET A 71 3.01 -3.21 -2.57
CA MET A 71 1.61 -2.83 -2.80
C MET A 71 0.77 -4.09 -2.95
N VAL A 72 -0.27 -4.24 -2.13
CA VAL A 72 -1.15 -5.41 -2.17
C VAL A 72 -2.55 -4.95 -2.56
N PRO A 73 -3.03 -5.31 -3.78
CA PRO A 73 -4.39 -4.98 -4.17
C PRO A 73 -5.40 -5.81 -3.37
N ILE A 74 -6.55 -5.18 -3.11
CA ILE A 74 -7.71 -5.71 -2.38
C ILE A 74 -8.90 -5.52 -3.32
N PHE A 75 -9.58 -6.62 -3.64
CA PHE A 75 -10.57 -6.66 -4.71
C PHE A 75 -11.99 -6.77 -4.16
N GLU A 76 -12.90 -5.95 -4.68
CA GLU A 76 -14.36 -6.07 -4.52
C GLU A 76 -14.80 -6.31 -3.06
N LEU A 77 -14.15 -5.64 -2.11
CA LEU A 77 -14.29 -5.98 -0.69
C LEU A 77 -15.73 -5.83 -0.21
N ASP A 78 -16.42 -4.79 -0.64
CA ASP A 78 -17.84 -4.58 -0.33
C ASP A 78 -18.73 -5.68 -0.90
N TRP A 79 -18.53 -6.07 -2.16
CA TRP A 79 -19.29 -7.14 -2.80
C TRP A 79 -19.08 -8.48 -2.07
N HIS A 80 -17.83 -8.83 -1.77
CA HIS A 80 -17.49 -10.03 -1.00
C HIS A 80 -17.99 -9.99 0.45
N ASN A 81 -18.27 -8.81 1.00
CA ASN A 81 -18.92 -8.65 2.30
C ASN A 81 -20.43 -8.42 2.21
N GLY A 82 -21.03 -8.55 1.02
CA GLY A 82 -22.47 -8.46 0.79
C GLY A 82 -23.02 -7.03 0.96
N HIS A 83 -22.17 -6.02 0.76
CA HIS A 83 -22.45 -4.59 0.98
C HIS A 83 -22.98 -4.29 2.39
N LEU A 84 -22.66 -5.15 3.36
CA LEU A 84 -23.00 -4.95 4.77
C LEU A 84 -21.99 -4.03 5.42
N THR A 85 -22.32 -3.46 6.58
CA THR A 85 -21.33 -2.76 7.40
C THR A 85 -20.38 -3.77 8.04
N TYR A 86 -19.07 -3.59 7.82
CA TYR A 86 -18.01 -4.35 8.46
C TYR A 86 -16.91 -3.39 8.94
N ASN A 87 -16.02 -3.88 9.80
CA ASN A 87 -14.88 -3.09 10.27
C ASN A 87 -13.66 -3.47 9.43
N PHE A 88 -13.15 -2.50 8.66
CA PHE A 88 -11.95 -2.66 7.85
C PHE A 88 -11.06 -1.44 7.98
N LEU A 89 -10.20 -1.44 9.00
CA LEU A 89 -9.35 -0.30 9.29
C LEU A 89 -8.39 0.05 8.15
N TRP A 90 -8.09 -0.89 7.26
CA TRP A 90 -7.28 -0.64 6.07
C TRP A 90 -7.83 0.47 5.16
N ASP A 91 -9.14 0.78 5.19
CA ASP A 91 -9.72 1.90 4.43
C ASP A 91 -9.07 3.26 4.76
N GLU A 92 -8.47 3.41 5.94
CA GLU A 92 -7.73 4.62 6.33
C GLU A 92 -6.25 4.60 5.89
N TYR A 93 -5.79 3.51 5.28
CA TYR A 93 -4.38 3.25 4.92
C TYR A 93 -4.20 2.69 3.50
N THR A 94 -5.27 2.61 2.71
CA THR A 94 -5.27 2.19 1.32
C THR A 94 -5.34 3.38 0.38
N TRP A 95 -4.92 3.15 -0.86
CA TRP A 95 -4.95 4.13 -1.94
C TRP A 95 -5.78 3.59 -3.11
N ALA A 96 -6.23 4.50 -3.98
CA ALA A 96 -6.91 4.11 -5.21
C ALA A 96 -5.95 3.37 -6.15
N ALA A 97 -6.43 2.30 -6.80
CA ALA A 97 -5.63 1.55 -7.77
C ALA A 97 -5.11 2.41 -8.93
N SER A 98 -5.88 3.41 -9.36
CA SER A 98 -5.47 4.34 -10.42
C SER A 98 -4.18 5.13 -10.13
N MET A 99 -3.66 5.09 -8.90
CA MET A 99 -2.35 5.65 -8.54
C MET A 99 -1.17 4.73 -8.88
N PHE A 100 -1.38 3.43 -9.09
CA PHE A 100 -0.31 2.47 -9.27
C PHE A 100 -0.47 1.71 -10.57
N TRP A 101 0.46 1.97 -11.47
CA TRP A 101 0.49 1.38 -12.79
C TRP A 101 0.24 -0.14 -12.79
N GLY A 102 -0.69 -0.55 -13.64
CA GLY A 102 -1.06 -1.94 -13.86
C GLY A 102 -1.99 -2.53 -12.80
N THR A 103 -2.30 -1.82 -11.70
CA THR A 103 -3.33 -2.28 -10.72
C THR A 103 -4.74 -2.01 -11.22
N GLU A 104 -4.92 -0.97 -12.02
CA GLU A 104 -6.14 -0.65 -12.76
C GLU A 104 -6.56 -1.71 -13.78
N GLU A 105 -5.65 -2.61 -14.16
CA GLU A 105 -5.91 -3.70 -15.10
C GLU A 105 -6.46 -4.97 -14.44
N GLU A 106 -6.54 -4.99 -13.10
CA GLU A 106 -6.92 -6.21 -12.38
C GLU A 106 -8.42 -6.52 -12.44
N LEU A 107 -9.27 -5.49 -12.54
CA LEU A 107 -10.73 -5.56 -12.69
C LEU A 107 -11.20 -4.61 -13.79
N ASP A 108 -12.39 -4.85 -14.34
CA ASP A 108 -13.04 -3.92 -15.27
C ASP A 108 -13.36 -2.57 -14.61
N ASP A 109 -13.82 -2.60 -13.35
CA ASP A 109 -14.08 -1.39 -12.56
C ASP A 109 -12.95 -1.15 -11.54
N THR A 110 -12.09 -0.19 -11.88
CA THR A 110 -10.95 0.24 -11.03
C THR A 110 -11.39 0.78 -9.67
N GLY A 111 -12.63 1.28 -9.54
CA GLY A 111 -13.19 1.78 -8.29
C GLY A 111 -13.46 0.68 -7.28
N LEU A 112 -13.48 -0.59 -7.71
CA LEU A 112 -13.63 -1.76 -6.84
C LEU A 112 -12.28 -2.29 -6.32
N ILE A 113 -11.18 -1.60 -6.60
CA ILE A 113 -9.83 -1.99 -6.18
C ILE A 113 -9.27 -0.94 -5.23
N SER A 114 -8.91 -1.38 -4.02
CA SER A 114 -8.11 -0.61 -3.08
C SER A 114 -6.74 -1.23 -2.94
N VAL A 115 -5.70 -0.43 -2.75
CA VAL A 115 -4.32 -0.93 -2.69
C VAL A 115 -3.68 -0.60 -1.36
N ALA A 116 -3.33 -1.64 -0.60
CA ALA A 116 -2.57 -1.51 0.64
C ALA A 116 -1.09 -1.30 0.32
N SER A 117 -0.58 -0.09 0.59
CA SER A 117 0.83 0.27 0.37
C SER A 117 1.58 0.26 1.70
N PHE A 118 2.40 -0.77 1.92
CA PHE A 118 3.15 -0.99 3.15
C PHE A 118 4.34 -0.04 3.23
N GLY A 119 4.73 0.44 4.42
CA GLY A 119 5.85 1.37 4.55
C GLY A 119 5.40 2.82 4.42
N MET A 120 5.99 3.58 3.49
CA MET A 120 5.74 5.02 3.40
C MET A 120 4.27 5.34 3.12
N GLY A 121 3.62 4.53 2.29
CA GLY A 121 2.21 4.66 1.92
C GLY A 121 1.23 4.53 3.07
N ALA A 122 1.62 3.94 4.20
CA ALA A 122 0.74 3.75 5.37
C ALA A 122 1.29 4.37 6.68
N ALA A 123 2.60 4.61 6.78
CA ALA A 123 3.23 5.08 8.02
C ALA A 123 3.56 6.59 8.02
N VAL A 124 3.45 7.27 6.88
CA VAL A 124 3.73 8.70 6.77
C VAL A 124 2.46 9.51 6.96
N ASN A 125 2.50 10.52 7.83
CA ASN A 125 1.37 11.42 8.09
C ASN A 125 1.18 12.46 6.99
N CYS A 126 0.03 13.13 7.00
CA CYS A 126 -0.21 14.30 6.17
C CYS A 126 -0.29 15.58 7.02
N MET A 127 0.56 16.55 6.66
CA MET A 127 0.41 17.94 7.05
C MET A 127 0.56 18.78 5.78
N LEU A 128 -0.56 19.08 5.12
CA LEU A 128 -0.63 19.75 3.81
C LEU A 128 0.39 20.88 3.60
N PRO A 129 0.55 21.88 4.50
CA PRO A 129 1.51 22.95 4.27
C PRO A 129 2.98 22.51 4.38
N LEU A 130 3.24 21.40 5.06
CA LEU A 130 4.59 20.87 5.29
C LEU A 130 4.96 19.67 4.42
N VAL A 131 4.07 19.21 3.53
CA VAL A 131 4.35 18.12 2.57
C VAL A 131 5.75 18.30 1.96
N ASN A 132 6.61 17.31 2.21
CA ASN A 132 8.01 17.30 1.83
C ASN A 132 8.39 16.03 1.07
N VAL A 133 7.49 15.05 0.97
CA VAL A 133 7.67 13.79 0.24
C VAL A 133 6.50 13.59 -0.73
N GLY A 134 6.76 12.93 -1.85
CA GLY A 134 5.71 12.36 -2.70
C GLY A 134 6.23 11.20 -3.53
N ASP A 135 5.35 10.58 -4.30
CA ASP A 135 5.70 9.48 -5.20
C ASP A 135 6.73 9.93 -6.23
N ALA A 136 7.77 9.13 -6.47
CA ALA A 136 8.78 9.52 -7.45
C ALA A 136 8.22 9.49 -8.87
N GLY A 137 8.53 10.53 -9.66
CA GLY A 137 8.23 10.53 -11.08
C GLY A 137 6.77 10.79 -11.49
N THR A 138 5.91 11.28 -10.59
CA THR A 138 4.50 11.59 -10.93
C THR A 138 4.28 12.92 -11.65
N GLU A 139 5.32 13.73 -11.89
CA GLU A 139 5.16 15.02 -12.58
C GLU A 139 5.21 14.90 -14.11
N ASP A 140 5.71 13.78 -14.65
CA ASP A 140 5.70 13.45 -16.07
C ASP A 140 5.44 11.94 -16.20
N ASP A 141 4.46 11.49 -17.01
CA ASP A 141 4.04 10.09 -17.29
C ASP A 141 5.18 9.08 -17.60
N TYR A 142 6.42 9.55 -17.65
CA TYR A 142 7.64 8.83 -18.01
C TYR A 142 8.15 7.85 -16.94
N TYR A 143 7.61 7.85 -15.71
CA TYR A 143 8.13 7.04 -14.60
C TYR A 143 7.21 5.90 -14.12
N ALA A 144 6.21 5.51 -14.92
CA ALA A 144 5.48 4.25 -14.73
C ALA A 144 6.42 3.02 -14.59
N ASP A 145 7.66 3.13 -15.09
CA ASP A 145 8.71 2.11 -14.98
C ASP A 145 9.29 1.94 -13.55
N LEU A 146 9.03 2.85 -12.61
CA LEU A 146 9.56 2.74 -11.25
C LEU A 146 8.81 1.71 -10.41
N ILE A 147 7.49 1.59 -10.61
CA ILE A 147 6.68 0.55 -9.97
C ILE A 147 6.96 -0.78 -10.68
N GLY A 148 7.54 -1.70 -9.94
CA GLY A 148 7.80 -3.05 -10.39
C GLY A 148 6.52 -3.87 -10.50
N LEU A 149 6.26 -4.37 -11.70
CA LEU A 149 5.30 -5.44 -11.98
C LEU A 149 6.05 -6.66 -12.52
N ASP A 150 6.13 -7.74 -11.73
CA ASP A 150 6.72 -9.02 -12.16
C ASP A 150 6.28 -10.22 -11.29
N ASN A 151 6.78 -11.42 -11.61
CA ASN A 151 6.53 -12.66 -10.86
C ASN A 151 7.39 -12.79 -9.58
N ALA A 152 7.95 -11.70 -9.05
CA ALA A 152 8.86 -11.67 -7.91
C ALA A 152 10.07 -12.63 -8.04
N GLY A 153 10.57 -12.81 -9.27
CA GLY A 153 11.66 -13.75 -9.57
C GLY A 153 11.26 -15.23 -9.67
N LEU A 154 9.97 -15.56 -9.63
CA LEU A 154 9.49 -16.93 -9.82
C LEU A 154 9.15 -17.25 -11.28
N SER A 155 9.23 -18.55 -11.60
CA SER A 155 8.66 -19.08 -12.84
C SER A 155 7.16 -19.34 -12.67
N SER A 156 6.40 -19.34 -13.77
CA SER A 156 4.98 -19.71 -13.81
C SER A 156 4.67 -21.15 -13.35
N HIS A 157 5.71 -21.98 -13.15
CA HIS A 157 5.59 -23.34 -12.67
C HIS A 157 5.86 -23.48 -11.16
N SER A 158 6.20 -22.39 -10.49
CA SER A 158 6.47 -22.38 -9.06
C SER A 158 5.18 -22.55 -8.25
N PRO A 159 5.16 -23.35 -7.16
CA PRO A 159 4.04 -23.39 -6.23
C PRO A 159 3.79 -22.06 -5.51
N GLY A 160 4.76 -21.14 -5.46
CA GLY A 160 4.61 -19.82 -4.83
C GLY A 160 3.94 -18.77 -5.72
N ILE A 161 3.73 -19.07 -7.00
CA ILE A 161 3.15 -18.10 -7.92
C ILE A 161 1.72 -17.70 -7.47
N GLY A 162 1.45 -16.39 -7.47
CA GLY A 162 0.19 -15.81 -6.97
C GLY A 162 0.02 -15.81 -5.45
N ALA A 163 1.00 -16.29 -4.67
CA ALA A 163 0.98 -16.27 -3.20
C ALA A 163 1.45 -14.94 -2.60
N PHE A 164 1.99 -14.05 -3.41
CA PHE A 164 2.41 -12.71 -3.02
C PHE A 164 2.05 -11.74 -4.14
N THR A 165 2.22 -10.45 -3.89
CA THR A 165 1.84 -9.41 -4.83
C THR A 165 2.88 -9.31 -5.94
N PRO A 166 2.47 -9.12 -7.20
CA PRO A 166 3.40 -8.82 -8.28
C PRO A 166 3.83 -7.35 -8.28
N TYR A 167 3.22 -6.50 -7.45
CA TYR A 167 3.43 -5.05 -7.38
C TYR A 167 4.41 -4.67 -6.27
N HIS A 168 5.53 -4.06 -6.64
CA HIS A 168 6.59 -3.67 -5.71
C HIS A 168 7.29 -2.39 -6.15
N GLY A 169 8.17 -1.88 -5.31
CA GLY A 169 9.05 -0.77 -5.67
C GLY A 169 8.29 0.51 -5.96
N ARG A 170 7.41 0.97 -5.07
CA ARG A 170 6.85 2.35 -5.11
C ARG A 170 7.82 3.33 -4.41
N PRO A 171 8.83 3.92 -5.09
CA PRO A 171 9.77 4.83 -4.44
C PRO A 171 9.10 6.15 -4.08
N MET A 172 9.54 6.71 -2.95
CA MET A 172 9.20 8.05 -2.53
C MET A 172 10.40 8.98 -2.73
N GLU A 173 10.16 10.19 -3.23
CA GLU A 173 11.16 11.22 -3.43
C GLU A 173 10.89 12.46 -2.57
N ALA A 174 11.96 13.18 -2.25
CA ALA A 174 11.86 14.45 -1.56
C ALA A 174 11.39 15.56 -2.51
N ARG A 175 10.28 16.22 -2.17
CA ARG A 175 9.72 17.34 -2.96
C ARG A 175 10.40 18.67 -2.66
N LYS A 176 11.17 18.74 -1.59
CA LYS A 176 12.00 19.89 -1.19
C LYS A 176 13.15 19.40 -0.33
N GLU A 177 14.03 20.31 0.08
CA GLU A 177 15.10 19.97 1.02
C GLU A 177 14.50 19.50 2.37
N ILE A 178 14.95 18.35 2.85
CA ILE A 178 14.55 17.75 4.12
C ILE A 178 15.79 17.67 5.03
N PRO A 179 15.87 18.50 6.08
CA PRO A 179 16.98 18.42 7.03
C PRO A 179 16.87 17.15 7.89
N LYS A 180 17.99 16.80 8.52
CA LYS A 180 18.05 15.70 9.48
C LYS A 180 17.02 15.89 10.59
N GLY A 181 16.35 14.81 10.96
CA GLY A 181 15.37 14.77 12.02
C GLY A 181 14.00 15.37 11.67
N GLN A 182 13.79 15.84 10.44
CA GLN A 182 12.47 16.34 10.03
C GLN A 182 11.49 15.19 9.81
N GLU A 183 10.26 15.35 10.30
CA GLU A 183 9.15 14.45 9.97
C GLU A 183 8.84 14.51 8.47
N LEU A 184 8.61 13.34 7.89
CA LEU A 184 8.20 13.18 6.52
C LEU A 184 6.68 13.33 6.45
N TYR A 185 6.22 14.07 5.45
CA TYR A 185 4.81 14.31 5.18
C TYR A 185 4.50 14.10 3.70
N VAL A 186 3.47 13.32 3.44
CA VAL A 186 2.89 13.13 2.10
C VAL A 186 1.55 13.86 2.01
N SER A 187 1.07 14.10 0.79
CA SER A 187 -0.26 14.65 0.57
C SER A 187 -1.27 13.50 0.48
N TYR A 188 -2.34 13.58 1.29
CA TYR A 188 -3.52 12.70 1.12
C TYR A 188 -4.55 13.31 0.15
N GLY A 189 -4.28 14.51 -0.37
CA GLY A 189 -5.28 15.33 -1.08
C GLY A 189 -6.18 16.12 -0.13
N GLU A 190 -6.69 17.27 -0.58
CA GLU A 190 -7.61 18.09 0.22
C GLU A 190 -8.96 17.37 0.42
N GLU A 191 -9.42 16.64 -0.61
CA GLU A 191 -10.66 15.86 -0.59
C GLU A 191 -10.70 14.83 0.55
N TYR A 192 -9.55 14.26 0.94
CA TYR A 192 -9.46 13.35 2.11
C TYR A 192 -9.98 14.01 3.39
N PHE A 193 -9.66 15.29 3.60
CA PHE A 193 -10.07 16.07 4.78
C PHE A 193 -11.43 16.74 4.61
N GLU A 194 -11.91 16.92 3.39
CA GLU A 194 -13.23 17.49 3.11
C GLU A 194 -14.35 16.46 3.20
N SER A 195 -14.09 15.24 2.72
CA SER A 195 -15.03 14.12 2.73
C SER A 195 -15.30 13.54 4.12
N ARG A 196 -14.51 13.92 5.14
CA ARG A 196 -14.57 13.38 6.50
C ARG A 196 -14.86 14.46 7.53
N ASP A 197 -16.06 14.40 8.11
CA ASP A 197 -16.52 15.34 9.14
C ASP A 197 -15.58 15.40 10.36
N SER A 198 -14.91 14.29 10.71
CA SER A 198 -13.93 14.25 11.81
C SER A 198 -12.72 15.16 11.59
N TYR A 199 -12.47 15.62 10.37
CA TYR A 199 -11.37 16.51 10.02
C TYR A 199 -11.84 17.91 9.59
N SER A 200 -13.09 18.29 9.90
CA SER A 200 -13.64 19.59 9.54
C SER A 200 -12.87 20.80 10.10
N PHE A 201 -11.99 20.56 11.08
CA PHE A 201 -11.15 21.57 11.72
C PHE A 201 -9.76 21.73 11.06
N VAL A 202 -9.34 20.79 10.20
CA VAL A 202 -7.99 20.80 9.60
C VAL A 202 -7.92 21.91 8.54
N PRO A 203 -7.02 22.90 8.64
CA PRO A 203 -6.96 23.95 7.63
C PRO A 203 -6.42 23.46 6.28
N LEU A 204 -7.04 23.91 5.18
CA LEU A 204 -6.58 23.68 3.80
C LEU A 204 -5.80 24.89 3.26
N LYS A 205 -5.25 24.78 2.04
CA LYS A 205 -4.39 25.82 1.46
C LYS A 205 -5.01 27.22 1.48
N GLU A 206 -6.27 27.34 1.08
CA GLU A 206 -6.99 28.61 1.06
C GLU A 206 -7.21 29.20 2.47
N HIS A 207 -7.34 28.36 3.49
CA HIS A 207 -7.56 28.78 4.87
C HIS A 207 -6.32 29.43 5.47
N TYR A 208 -5.12 28.90 5.17
CA TYR A 208 -3.86 29.54 5.55
C TYR A 208 -3.68 30.89 4.84
N GLN A 209 -4.01 30.98 3.55
CA GLN A 209 -3.96 32.24 2.81
C GLN A 209 -4.90 33.30 3.40
N GLU A 210 -6.10 32.90 3.83
CA GLU A 210 -7.04 33.80 4.50
C GLU A 210 -6.55 34.19 5.90
N ALA A 211 -5.99 33.27 6.67
CA ALA A 211 -5.39 33.57 7.97
C ALA A 211 -4.25 34.58 7.85
N ASP A 212 -3.39 34.44 6.84
CA ASP A 212 -2.31 35.40 6.55
C ASP A 212 -2.87 36.79 6.22
N ARG A 213 -3.91 36.89 5.39
CA ARG A 213 -4.61 38.16 5.09
C ARG A 213 -5.20 38.82 6.32
N ILE A 214 -5.74 38.02 7.26
CA ILE A 214 -6.27 38.52 8.54
C ILE A 214 -5.14 39.13 9.38
N ILE A 215 -3.98 38.45 9.46
CA ILE A 215 -2.82 38.96 10.20
C ILE A 215 -2.29 40.26 9.59
N GLU A 216 -2.13 40.31 8.27
CA GLU A 216 -1.70 41.52 7.54
C GLU A 216 -2.66 42.69 7.80
N SER A 217 -3.97 42.44 7.67
CA SER A 217 -5.01 43.45 7.95
C SER A 217 -4.98 43.94 9.40
N PHE A 218 -4.72 43.05 10.35
CA PHE A 218 -4.57 43.40 11.76
C PHE A 218 -3.33 44.27 12.00
N GLN A 219 -2.21 43.95 11.36
CA GLN A 219 -0.98 44.75 11.45
C GLN A 219 -1.19 46.15 10.86
N ASP A 220 -1.80 46.26 9.68
CA ASP A 220 -2.11 47.54 9.06
C ASP A 220 -3.04 48.40 9.92
N PHE A 221 -4.09 47.78 10.46
CA PHE A 221 -5.03 48.44 11.36
C PHE A 221 -4.34 48.96 12.62
N THR A 222 -3.54 48.13 13.28
CA THR A 222 -2.85 48.54 14.52
C THR A 222 -1.72 49.55 14.25
N ALA A 223 -1.07 49.50 13.09
CA ALA A 223 -0.10 50.49 12.65
C ALA A 223 -0.74 51.87 12.40
N SER A 224 -2.01 51.90 11.97
CA SER A 224 -2.78 53.15 11.82
C SER A 224 -3.15 53.80 13.16
N LEU A 225 -2.95 53.09 14.29
CA LEU A 225 -3.25 53.53 15.66
C LEU A 225 -1.96 53.62 16.50
N PRO A 226 -1.13 54.66 16.33
CA PRO A 226 0.21 54.74 16.95
C PRO A 226 0.20 54.80 18.47
N ASP A 227 -0.90 55.29 19.09
CA ASP A 227 -1.04 55.40 20.55
C ASP A 227 -1.55 54.10 21.21
N LEU A 228 -1.79 53.04 20.42
CA LEU A 228 -2.31 51.78 20.92
C LEU A 228 -1.21 51.01 21.69
N SER A 229 -1.43 50.80 22.99
CA SER A 229 -0.49 50.07 23.84
C SER A 229 -0.36 48.60 23.43
N GLN A 230 0.77 47.97 23.78
CA GLN A 230 1.01 46.55 23.51
C GLN A 230 -0.08 45.65 24.09
N SER A 231 -0.49 45.90 25.34
CA SER A 231 -1.58 45.15 25.99
C SER A 231 -2.91 45.31 25.25
N ALA A 232 -3.20 46.48 24.70
CA ALA A 232 -4.42 46.67 23.90
C ALA A 232 -4.36 45.93 22.56
N ARG A 233 -3.18 45.83 21.94
CA ARG A 233 -2.98 45.00 20.74
C ARG A 233 -3.19 43.52 21.03
N GLU A 234 -2.64 43.03 22.13
CA GLU A 234 -2.84 41.63 22.57
C GLU A 234 -4.31 41.34 22.89
N ASP A 235 -5.01 42.27 23.54
CA ASP A 235 -6.44 42.14 23.82
C ASP A 235 -7.27 42.13 22.52
N LEU A 236 -6.93 42.97 21.54
CA LEU A 236 -7.57 42.96 20.23
C LEU A 236 -7.27 41.68 19.45
N TRP A 237 -6.03 41.17 19.53
CA TRP A 237 -5.69 39.88 18.91
C TRP A 237 -6.49 38.75 19.54
N ARG A 238 -6.71 38.76 20.85
CA ARG A 238 -7.57 37.77 21.52
C ARG A 238 -9.03 37.85 21.07
N VAL A 239 -9.50 39.03 20.64
CA VAL A 239 -10.82 39.17 20.01
C VAL A 239 -10.81 38.58 18.61
N VAL A 240 -9.76 38.83 17.83
CA VAL A 240 -9.55 38.20 16.51
C VAL A 240 -9.49 36.68 16.67
N GLY A 241 -8.69 36.13 17.58
CA GLY A 241 -8.59 34.70 17.86
C GLY A 241 -9.79 34.11 18.62
N ASN A 242 -11.00 34.64 18.45
CA ASN A 242 -12.21 34.01 18.97
C ASN A 242 -12.90 33.20 17.86
N GLU A 243 -13.09 31.91 18.12
CA GLU A 243 -13.70 30.94 17.21
C GLU A 243 -15.06 31.39 16.65
N SER A 244 -15.83 32.17 17.42
CA SER A 244 -17.17 32.63 17.00
C SER A 244 -17.16 33.55 15.76
N PHE A 245 -16.00 34.10 15.37
CA PHE A 245 -15.88 34.98 14.21
C PHE A 245 -15.55 34.27 12.91
N TRP A 246 -15.09 33.02 12.96
CA TRP A 246 -14.49 32.36 11.80
C TRP A 246 -15.10 30.99 11.54
N ASN A 247 -14.94 30.53 10.30
CA ASN A 247 -15.05 29.10 10.03
C ASN A 247 -13.97 28.36 10.84
N SER A 248 -14.30 27.15 11.33
CA SER A 248 -13.40 26.28 12.10
C SER A 248 -12.00 26.16 11.46
N ARG A 249 -11.90 25.93 10.15
CA ARG A 249 -10.61 25.77 9.45
C ARG A 249 -9.75 27.03 9.47
N ILE A 250 -10.35 28.22 9.31
CA ILE A 250 -9.61 29.50 9.40
C ILE A 250 -9.15 29.72 10.84
N PHE A 251 -10.04 29.48 11.80
CA PHE A 251 -9.71 29.61 13.22
C PHE A 251 -8.49 28.75 13.59
N HIS A 252 -8.44 27.50 13.14
CA HIS A 252 -7.31 26.61 13.40
C HIS A 252 -6.03 26.95 12.61
N ALA A 253 -6.12 27.75 11.55
CA ALA A 253 -4.95 28.30 10.87
C ALA A 253 -4.35 29.53 11.59
N LEU A 254 -5.15 30.23 12.40
CA LEU A 254 -4.69 31.43 13.09
C LEU A 254 -3.72 31.09 14.25
N PRO A 255 -2.67 31.90 14.47
CA PRO A 255 -1.78 31.73 15.62
C PRO A 255 -2.45 32.11 16.94
N ASP A 256 -2.07 31.40 18.01
CA ASP A 256 -2.71 31.52 19.33
C ASP A 256 -2.33 32.85 20.01
N THR A 257 -1.16 33.41 19.64
CA THR A 257 -0.64 34.64 20.23
C THR A 257 -0.28 35.68 19.17
N LEU A 258 -0.32 36.96 19.56
CA LEU A 258 0.07 38.06 18.68
C LEU A 258 1.55 37.96 18.26
N GLU A 259 2.41 37.47 19.15
CA GLU A 259 3.84 37.27 18.84
C GLU A 259 4.02 36.25 17.71
N GLU A 260 3.31 35.11 17.80
CA GLU A 260 3.32 34.10 16.75
C GLU A 260 2.69 34.60 15.45
N ALA A 261 1.64 35.41 15.53
CA ALA A 261 1.01 36.03 14.36
C ALA A 261 2.01 36.92 13.60
N VAL A 262 2.71 37.81 14.31
CA VAL A 262 3.74 38.66 13.70
C VAL A 262 4.87 37.82 13.11
N ARG A 263 5.35 36.82 13.86
CA ARG A 263 6.44 35.93 13.41
C ARG A 263 6.04 35.11 12.18
N SER A 264 4.78 34.67 12.08
CA SER A 264 4.31 33.82 10.99
C SER A 264 4.52 34.49 9.63
N LEU A 265 4.23 35.78 9.50
CA LEU A 265 4.46 36.52 8.25
C LEU A 265 5.94 36.63 7.88
N GLU A 266 6.84 36.66 8.87
CA GLU A 266 8.30 36.68 8.65
C GLU A 266 8.86 35.31 8.22
N THR A 267 8.17 34.22 8.60
CA THR A 267 8.62 32.84 8.37
C THR A 267 7.90 32.12 7.22
N GLY A 268 7.23 32.86 6.35
CA GLY A 268 6.55 32.29 5.16
C GLY A 268 5.07 31.96 5.37
N GLY A 269 4.41 32.60 6.33
CA GLY A 269 2.98 32.50 6.59
C GLY A 269 2.62 31.53 7.72
N THR A 270 1.34 31.50 8.08
CA THR A 270 0.74 30.63 9.11
C THR A 270 0.88 29.15 8.77
N ALA A 271 0.93 28.82 7.48
CA ALA A 271 1.25 27.48 6.96
C ALA A 271 2.54 26.90 7.55
N MET A 272 3.51 27.75 7.91
CA MET A 272 4.82 27.33 8.43
C MET A 272 4.88 27.25 9.97
N LYS A 273 3.77 27.49 10.68
CA LYS A 273 3.70 27.49 12.16
C LYS A 273 4.36 26.26 12.79
N HIS A 274 4.16 25.09 12.19
CA HIS A 274 4.62 23.81 12.73
C HIS A 274 5.98 23.34 12.21
N TYR A 275 6.62 24.08 11.30
CA TYR A 275 7.86 23.65 10.64
C TYR A 275 8.99 23.32 11.62
N ASN A 276 9.26 24.20 12.59
CA ASN A 276 10.33 23.94 13.56
C ASN A 276 9.97 22.80 14.52
N ALA A 277 8.68 22.61 14.81
CA ALA A 277 8.22 21.54 15.69
C ALA A 277 8.33 20.17 15.02
N SER A 278 8.26 20.10 13.68
CA SER A 278 8.41 18.86 12.92
C SER A 278 9.84 18.32 12.88
N ILE A 279 10.84 19.08 13.36
CA ILE A 279 12.24 18.67 13.37
C ILE A 279 12.65 18.23 14.78
N ARG A 280 13.06 16.97 14.91
CA ARG A 280 13.59 16.38 16.14
C ARG A 280 15.11 16.29 16.09
N SER A 281 15.77 16.30 17.25
CA SER A 281 17.21 15.99 17.30
C SER A 281 17.43 14.49 17.07
N LEU A 282 18.59 14.13 16.54
CA LEU A 282 18.96 12.72 16.34
C LEU A 282 18.98 11.95 17.67
N ASP A 283 19.52 12.54 18.74
CA ASP A 283 19.49 11.96 20.08
C ASP A 283 18.06 11.65 20.55
N TRP A 284 17.09 12.54 20.25
CA TRP A 284 15.69 12.30 20.61
C TRP A 284 15.12 11.12 19.82
N LEU A 285 15.45 10.99 18.53
CA LEU A 285 15.01 9.88 17.69
C LEU A 285 15.65 8.55 18.12
N GLU A 286 16.92 8.55 18.53
CA GLU A 286 17.57 7.36 19.08
C GLU A 286 16.93 6.89 20.40
N GLU A 287 16.46 7.83 21.23
CA GLU A 287 15.82 7.52 22.52
C GLU A 287 14.34 7.13 22.38
N ASN A 288 13.61 7.75 21.45
CA ASN A 288 12.13 7.67 21.38
C ASN A 288 11.61 6.96 20.12
N GLY A 289 12.47 6.73 19.13
CA GLY A 289 12.12 6.08 17.88
C GLY A 289 12.77 4.72 17.71
N GLU A 290 12.45 4.08 16.59
CA GLU A 290 13.06 2.84 16.11
C GLU A 290 13.51 3.00 14.67
N CYS A 291 14.64 2.39 14.34
CA CYS A 291 15.19 2.47 13.00
C CYS A 291 14.40 1.62 12.01
N MET A 292 14.00 2.20 10.87
CA MET A 292 13.19 1.52 9.85
C MET A 292 14.00 1.00 8.66
N ASP A 293 15.15 1.60 8.35
CA ASP A 293 15.92 1.33 7.12
C ASP A 293 17.01 0.27 7.31
N ASN A 294 16.74 -0.75 8.14
CA ASN A 294 17.64 -1.91 8.31
C ASN A 294 17.45 -2.96 7.22
N ILE A 295 16.34 -2.92 6.49
CA ILE A 295 15.98 -3.88 5.45
C ILE A 295 16.21 -3.25 4.08
N LYS A 296 16.58 -4.08 3.11
CA LYS A 296 16.48 -3.80 1.68
C LYS A 296 15.77 -4.97 1.00
N ASP A 297 15.12 -4.67 -0.10
CA ASP A 297 14.42 -5.65 -0.94
C ASP A 297 15.39 -6.43 -1.85
N GLY A 298 15.03 -7.67 -2.20
CA GLY A 298 15.77 -8.54 -3.11
C GLY A 298 14.99 -9.80 -3.49
N ILE A 299 15.52 -10.62 -4.40
CA ILE A 299 14.98 -11.95 -4.70
C ILE A 299 15.40 -12.92 -3.60
N SER A 300 14.44 -13.62 -3.00
CA SER A 300 14.68 -14.57 -1.91
C SER A 300 15.64 -15.68 -2.33
N THR A 301 16.48 -16.12 -1.40
CA THR A 301 17.33 -17.30 -1.58
C THR A 301 16.55 -18.59 -1.33
N ILE A 302 15.35 -18.51 -0.76
CA ILE A 302 14.44 -19.62 -0.55
C ILE A 302 13.71 -19.92 -1.88
N PRO A 303 13.76 -21.17 -2.37
CA PRO A 303 13.00 -21.56 -3.56
C PRO A 303 11.52 -21.26 -3.39
N ASP A 304 10.88 -20.75 -4.45
CA ASP A 304 9.45 -20.50 -4.52
C ASP A 304 8.91 -19.43 -3.55
N ALA A 305 9.79 -18.65 -2.89
CA ALA A 305 9.40 -17.60 -1.94
C ALA A 305 9.30 -16.18 -2.53
N GLY A 306 9.63 -16.02 -3.81
CA GLY A 306 9.56 -14.74 -4.50
C GLY A 306 10.60 -13.73 -3.99
N ARG A 307 10.14 -12.55 -3.58
CA ARG A 307 10.98 -11.50 -2.99
C ARG A 307 11.22 -11.75 -1.50
N GLY A 308 12.32 -11.21 -0.97
CA GLY A 308 12.75 -11.39 0.40
C GLY A 308 13.34 -10.10 1.00
N ALA A 309 13.30 -10.02 2.33
CA ALA A 309 13.94 -8.97 3.11
C ALA A 309 15.41 -9.33 3.38
N PHE A 310 16.32 -8.44 3.03
CA PHE A 310 17.75 -8.61 3.29
C PHE A 310 18.25 -7.52 4.23
N ALA A 311 19.19 -7.86 5.11
CA ALA A 311 19.82 -6.88 5.98
C ALA A 311 20.61 -5.87 5.13
N ARG A 312 20.29 -4.58 5.27
CA ARG A 312 21.04 -3.47 4.65
C ARG A 312 22.36 -3.22 5.35
N ARG A 313 22.46 -3.58 6.63
CA ARG A 313 23.60 -3.35 7.52
C ARG A 313 23.70 -4.50 8.51
N PHE A 314 24.81 -4.57 9.23
CA PHE A 314 24.95 -5.51 10.35
C PHE A 314 23.93 -5.21 11.46
N ILE A 315 23.22 -6.23 11.93
CA ILE A 315 22.23 -6.12 13.01
C ILE A 315 22.66 -7.04 14.16
N ARG A 316 22.76 -6.48 15.37
CA ARG A 316 23.18 -7.25 16.55
C ARG A 316 22.05 -8.13 17.07
N LYS A 317 22.40 -9.25 17.69
CA LYS A 317 21.46 -10.07 18.44
C LYS A 317 20.64 -9.23 19.42
N GLY A 318 19.33 -9.39 19.39
CA GLY A 318 18.38 -8.68 20.26
C GLY A 318 18.04 -7.26 19.80
N GLN A 319 18.66 -6.75 18.74
CA GLN A 319 18.29 -5.47 18.14
C GLN A 319 17.02 -5.61 17.30
N VAL A 320 16.24 -4.54 17.23
CA VAL A 320 15.10 -4.43 16.32
C VAL A 320 15.62 -4.39 14.89
N VAL A 321 15.13 -5.35 14.10
CA VAL A 321 15.31 -5.43 12.65
C VAL A 321 14.37 -4.46 11.97
N SER A 322 13.08 -4.51 12.26
CA SER A 322 12.10 -3.56 11.71
C SER A 322 10.94 -3.37 12.69
N PRO A 323 10.55 -2.13 13.02
CA PRO A 323 9.30 -1.86 13.73
C PRO A 323 8.13 -1.95 12.75
N ALA A 324 7.03 -2.57 13.20
CA ALA A 324 5.86 -2.82 12.39
C ALA A 324 4.57 -2.48 13.17
N PRO A 325 4.09 -1.25 13.04
CA PRO A 325 2.72 -0.90 13.42
C PRO A 325 1.71 -1.84 12.76
N LEU A 326 0.58 -2.08 13.43
CA LEU A 326 -0.41 -3.08 13.02
C LEU A 326 -1.76 -2.45 12.72
N ILE A 327 -2.33 -2.82 11.59
CA ILE A 327 -3.76 -2.68 11.29
C ILE A 327 -4.49 -3.89 11.86
N HIS A 328 -5.48 -3.69 12.71
CA HIS A 328 -6.32 -4.77 13.22
C HIS A 328 -7.56 -5.00 12.34
N LEU A 329 -7.85 -6.27 12.05
CA LEU A 329 -9.10 -6.72 11.47
C LEU A 329 -9.80 -7.62 12.49
N PRO A 330 -10.91 -7.19 13.12
CA PRO A 330 -11.53 -7.95 14.20
C PRO A 330 -12.13 -9.30 13.73
N SER A 331 -12.35 -9.44 12.42
CA SER A 331 -12.88 -10.65 11.80
C SER A 331 -12.12 -10.97 10.52
N ARG A 332 -11.38 -12.08 10.53
CA ARG A 332 -10.69 -12.63 9.36
C ARG A 332 -11.60 -12.94 8.18
N ASN A 333 -12.89 -13.18 8.42
CA ASN A 333 -13.86 -13.48 7.37
C ASN A 333 -14.11 -12.29 6.42
N VAL A 334 -13.70 -11.07 6.80
CA VAL A 334 -13.76 -9.90 5.90
C VAL A 334 -12.91 -10.11 4.65
N LEU A 335 -11.85 -10.92 4.76
CA LEU A 335 -10.96 -11.27 3.64
C LEU A 335 -11.41 -12.51 2.86
N THR A 336 -12.56 -13.12 3.18
CA THR A 336 -13.06 -14.28 2.43
C THR A 336 -13.70 -13.84 1.13
N MET A 337 -13.32 -14.49 0.04
CA MET A 337 -13.90 -14.29 -1.30
C MET A 337 -14.93 -15.40 -1.59
N PHE A 338 -15.93 -15.04 -2.39
CA PHE A 338 -17.10 -15.89 -2.66
C PHE A 338 -17.39 -15.89 -4.16
N ASP A 339 -17.92 -17.02 -4.65
CA ASP A 339 -18.46 -17.09 -6.00
C ASP A 339 -19.79 -16.32 -6.10
N GLY A 340 -20.10 -15.86 -7.32
CA GLY A 340 -21.38 -15.25 -7.65
C GLY A 340 -22.35 -16.24 -8.30
N GLU A 341 -23.64 -16.04 -8.06
CA GLU A 341 -24.72 -16.65 -8.84
C GLU A 341 -25.43 -15.56 -9.66
N VAL A 342 -25.69 -15.88 -10.92
CA VAL A 342 -26.47 -15.02 -11.81
C VAL A 342 -27.93 -15.10 -11.36
N VAL A 343 -28.48 -13.98 -10.90
CA VAL A 343 -29.88 -13.84 -10.50
C VAL A 343 -30.57 -12.86 -11.45
N MET A 344 -31.68 -13.30 -12.04
CA MET A 344 -32.50 -12.46 -12.93
C MET A 344 -33.28 -11.44 -12.08
N SER A 345 -33.25 -10.17 -12.45
CA SER A 345 -34.04 -9.14 -11.75
C SER A 345 -35.52 -9.22 -12.18
N ASN A 346 -36.32 -10.08 -11.54
CA ASN A 346 -37.76 -10.29 -11.83
C ASN A 346 -38.09 -10.95 -13.19
N GLU A 347 -39.28 -11.57 -13.28
CA GLU A 347 -39.81 -12.14 -14.52
C GLU A 347 -40.15 -11.02 -15.52
N GLY A 348 -39.23 -10.71 -16.43
CA GLY A 348 -39.46 -9.83 -17.58
C GLY A 348 -38.40 -8.77 -17.84
N ASP A 349 -37.48 -8.51 -16.91
CA ASP A 349 -36.28 -7.72 -17.21
C ASP A 349 -35.19 -8.64 -17.74
N GLU A 350 -34.48 -8.16 -18.76
CA GLU A 350 -33.30 -8.84 -19.30
C GLU A 350 -32.02 -8.53 -18.48
N ASN A 351 -32.15 -7.76 -17.40
CA ASN A 351 -31.06 -7.45 -16.48
C ASN A 351 -30.80 -8.62 -15.53
N TYR A 352 -29.55 -9.06 -15.48
CA TYR A 352 -29.07 -10.02 -14.51
C TYR A 352 -28.09 -9.34 -13.55
N MET A 353 -28.14 -9.72 -12.29
CA MET A 353 -27.15 -9.30 -11.29
C MET A 353 -26.38 -10.53 -10.83
N VAL A 354 -25.07 -10.40 -10.70
CA VAL A 354 -24.24 -11.43 -10.06
C VAL A 354 -24.30 -11.19 -8.56
N MET A 355 -25.13 -11.96 -7.87
CA MET A 355 -25.21 -11.90 -6.42
C MET A 355 -24.22 -12.87 -5.81
N ARG A 356 -23.47 -12.39 -4.81
CA ARG A 356 -22.60 -13.24 -3.99
C ARG A 356 -23.37 -14.40 -3.36
N ASP A 357 -22.84 -15.60 -3.43
CA ASP A 357 -23.32 -16.76 -2.67
C ASP A 357 -22.49 -16.95 -1.37
N PRO A 358 -23.03 -16.59 -0.19
CA PRO A 358 -22.30 -16.73 1.09
C PRO A 358 -22.03 -18.19 1.48
N MET A 359 -22.63 -19.17 0.80
CA MET A 359 -22.42 -20.59 1.02
C MET A 359 -21.30 -21.18 0.14
N LYS A 360 -20.75 -20.39 -0.79
CA LYS A 360 -19.68 -20.79 -1.71
C LYS A 360 -18.44 -19.90 -1.55
N PRO A 361 -17.75 -19.96 -0.40
CA PRO A 361 -16.41 -19.36 -0.31
C PRO A 361 -15.50 -20.07 -1.30
N ASN A 362 -14.84 -19.31 -2.17
CA ASN A 362 -14.02 -19.85 -3.25
C ASN A 362 -12.52 -19.57 -3.03
N HIS A 363 -12.18 -18.50 -2.31
CA HIS A 363 -10.81 -18.03 -2.09
C HIS A 363 -10.69 -17.04 -0.91
N GLU A 364 -9.51 -16.47 -0.71
CA GLU A 364 -9.26 -15.38 0.24
C GLU A 364 -8.42 -14.26 -0.41
N GLN A 365 -8.63 -13.02 0.05
CA GLN A 365 -7.88 -11.84 -0.39
C GLN A 365 -6.37 -12.05 -0.18
N LEU A 366 -5.57 -11.58 -1.13
CA LEU A 366 -4.11 -11.70 -1.09
C LEU A 366 -3.50 -11.09 0.18
N LEU A 367 -4.12 -10.03 0.70
CA LEU A 367 -3.73 -9.37 1.95
C LEU A 367 -3.57 -10.32 3.14
N LEU A 368 -4.32 -11.44 3.17
CA LEU A 368 -4.23 -12.42 4.26
C LEU A 368 -2.80 -12.94 4.48
N ASN A 369 -2.04 -13.12 3.41
CA ASN A 369 -0.66 -13.65 3.46
C ASN A 369 0.33 -12.70 4.16
N TYR A 370 -0.05 -11.44 4.33
CA TYR A 370 0.74 -10.42 4.99
C TYR A 370 0.26 -10.13 6.42
N CYS A 371 -0.74 -10.85 6.90
CA CYS A 371 -1.30 -10.66 8.23
C CYS A 371 -0.91 -11.78 9.19
N PHE A 372 -0.84 -11.44 10.47
CA PHE A 372 -0.69 -12.38 11.57
C PHE A 372 -2.04 -12.69 12.21
N GLY A 373 -2.30 -13.95 12.52
CA GLY A 373 -3.49 -14.38 13.23
C GLY A 373 -3.21 -15.50 14.23
N HIS A 374 -4.27 -15.95 14.90
CA HIS A 374 -4.19 -17.00 15.91
C HIS A 374 -5.36 -17.98 15.76
N ARG A 375 -5.10 -19.28 15.93
CA ARG A 375 -6.10 -20.35 15.70
C ARG A 375 -7.39 -20.18 16.50
N ASP A 376 -7.29 -19.62 17.71
CA ASP A 376 -8.40 -19.41 18.64
C ASP A 376 -9.04 -18.01 18.56
N SER A 377 -8.64 -17.17 17.61
CA SER A 377 -9.19 -15.82 17.43
C SER A 377 -9.72 -15.58 16.02
N THR A 378 -10.64 -14.63 15.89
CA THR A 378 -11.03 -14.06 14.60
C THR A 378 -10.16 -12.88 14.19
N LEU A 379 -9.32 -12.36 15.09
CA LEU A 379 -8.46 -11.20 14.85
C LEU A 379 -7.34 -11.54 13.85
N LEU A 380 -7.14 -10.64 12.88
CA LEU A 380 -5.89 -10.50 12.13
C LEU A 380 -5.20 -9.19 12.51
N LEU A 381 -3.88 -9.22 12.54
CA LEU A 381 -3.00 -8.07 12.74
C LEU A 381 -2.06 -7.97 11.54
N CYS A 382 -2.30 -6.99 10.68
CA CYS A 382 -1.57 -6.79 9.44
C CYS A 382 -0.51 -5.71 9.65
N PRO A 383 0.79 -6.05 9.72
CA PRO A 383 1.85 -5.07 9.80
C PRO A 383 1.87 -4.18 8.57
N TYR A 384 2.20 -2.90 8.75
CA TYR A 384 2.41 -1.95 7.64
C TYR A 384 3.77 -1.24 7.73
N GLY A 385 4.71 -1.82 8.48
CA GLY A 385 6.08 -1.29 8.61
C GLY A 385 6.90 -1.41 7.32
N TYR A 386 7.87 -0.52 7.15
CA TYR A 386 8.72 -0.41 5.97
C TYR A 386 9.45 -1.72 5.65
N LEU A 387 9.20 -2.28 4.46
CA LEU A 387 9.72 -3.55 3.91
C LEU A 387 9.52 -4.80 4.80
N SER A 388 8.81 -4.68 5.92
CA SER A 388 8.60 -5.78 6.87
C SER A 388 7.77 -6.93 6.28
N ALA A 389 6.91 -6.62 5.31
CA ALA A 389 6.10 -7.57 4.55
C ALA A 389 6.91 -8.52 3.66
N LEU A 390 8.20 -8.22 3.41
CA LEU A 390 9.10 -9.06 2.61
C LEU A 390 9.84 -10.13 3.44
N ILE A 391 9.70 -10.14 4.77
CA ILE A 391 10.44 -11.05 5.64
C ILE A 391 9.84 -12.45 5.50
N ASN A 392 10.56 -13.35 4.84
CA ASN A 392 10.08 -14.70 4.53
C ASN A 392 10.14 -15.69 5.70
N HIS A 393 9.50 -16.84 5.48
CA HIS A 393 9.44 -17.95 6.40
C HIS A 393 10.73 -18.81 6.44
N SER A 394 11.17 -19.21 7.63
CA SER A 394 12.02 -20.39 7.83
C SER A 394 11.78 -21.01 9.22
N GLN A 395 11.24 -22.23 9.27
CA GLN A 395 11.09 -22.98 10.53
C GLN A 395 12.43 -23.47 11.08
N LYS A 396 13.39 -23.80 10.19
CA LYS A 396 14.65 -24.46 10.58
C LYS A 396 15.73 -23.49 11.01
N GLU A 397 15.87 -22.39 10.28
CA GLU A 397 16.95 -21.43 10.46
C GLU A 397 16.44 -19.98 10.53
N PRO A 398 15.42 -19.66 11.36
CA PRO A 398 15.01 -18.28 11.56
C PRO A 398 16.15 -17.50 12.23
N ASN A 399 16.41 -16.29 11.75
CA ASN A 399 17.39 -15.38 12.34
C ASN A 399 16.75 -14.15 12.99
N ALA A 400 15.44 -13.99 12.84
CA ALA A 400 14.62 -13.01 13.56
C ALA A 400 13.36 -13.67 14.15
N LYS A 401 12.64 -12.94 15.00
CA LYS A 401 11.32 -13.30 15.53
C LYS A 401 10.45 -12.07 15.69
N ILE A 402 9.15 -12.25 15.81
CA ILE A 402 8.25 -11.17 16.25
C ILE A 402 8.29 -11.01 17.79
N ALA A 403 8.08 -9.78 18.26
CA ALA A 403 7.86 -9.43 19.65
C ALA A 403 6.92 -8.22 19.73
N TRP A 404 6.18 -8.05 20.83
CA TRP A 404 5.43 -6.80 21.04
C TRP A 404 6.39 -5.64 21.20
N SER A 405 6.09 -4.50 20.55
CA SER A 405 6.95 -3.33 20.56
C SER A 405 7.02 -2.67 21.95
N LYS A 406 7.93 -1.71 22.11
CA LYS A 406 8.04 -0.89 23.33
C LYS A 406 6.70 -0.18 23.59
N LYS A 407 6.33 -0.05 24.88
CA LYS A 407 5.09 0.63 25.28
C LYS A 407 4.96 2.06 24.75
N SER A 408 6.07 2.75 24.50
CA SER A 408 6.07 4.11 23.93
C SER A 408 5.63 4.17 22.47
N LEU A 409 5.66 3.05 21.75
CA LEU A 409 5.24 2.92 20.34
C LEU A 409 3.91 2.18 20.18
N ILE A 410 3.34 1.70 21.29
CA ILE A 410 2.01 1.11 21.34
C ILE A 410 1.06 2.22 21.79
N GLY A 411 0.19 2.67 20.89
CA GLY A 411 -0.78 3.72 21.17
C GLY A 411 -1.82 3.31 22.23
N HIS A 412 -2.17 2.02 22.26
CA HIS A 412 -3.23 1.48 23.11
C HIS A 412 -2.80 0.21 23.88
N PRO A 413 -1.89 0.33 24.86
CA PRO A 413 -1.42 -0.81 25.65
C PRO A 413 -2.53 -1.44 26.52
N GLU A 414 -3.63 -0.73 26.77
CA GLU A 414 -4.79 -1.27 27.48
C GLU A 414 -5.52 -2.37 26.70
N TRP A 415 -5.42 -2.41 25.36
CA TRP A 415 -6.11 -3.40 24.55
C TRP A 415 -5.66 -4.84 24.81
N PHE A 416 -4.44 -5.05 25.34
CA PHE A 416 -3.95 -6.38 25.72
C PHE A 416 -4.82 -7.05 26.80
N ASP A 417 -5.48 -6.25 27.64
CA ASP A 417 -6.31 -6.73 28.74
C ASP A 417 -7.82 -6.66 28.40
N GLU A 418 -8.18 -6.05 27.27
CA GLU A 418 -9.57 -5.86 26.85
C GLU A 418 -10.04 -6.95 25.87
N PRO A 419 -11.28 -7.45 26.00
CA PRO A 419 -11.87 -8.35 25.03
C PRO A 419 -11.96 -7.71 23.64
N LEU A 420 -11.70 -8.50 22.58
CA LEU A 420 -11.69 -8.00 21.20
C LEU A 420 -12.96 -7.24 20.79
N LYS A 421 -14.13 -7.57 21.36
CA LYS A 421 -15.39 -6.87 21.01
C LYS A 421 -15.40 -5.38 21.44
N GLU A 422 -14.60 -5.00 22.43
CA GLU A 422 -14.61 -3.65 23.03
C GLU A 422 -13.75 -2.66 22.23
N TRP A 423 -12.72 -3.16 21.54
CA TRP A 423 -11.76 -2.32 20.80
C TRP A 423 -11.59 -2.71 19.33
N GLY A 424 -12.00 -3.91 18.91
CA GLY A 424 -11.77 -4.39 17.54
C GLY A 424 -12.48 -3.57 16.46
N GLY A 425 -13.51 -2.79 16.81
CA GLY A 425 -14.21 -1.85 15.92
C GLY A 425 -13.69 -0.41 15.97
N ARG A 426 -12.55 -0.15 16.62
CA ARG A 426 -11.93 1.19 16.64
C ARG A 426 -11.33 1.50 15.27
N THR A 427 -11.42 2.76 14.87
CA THR A 427 -10.99 3.28 13.56
C THR A 427 -9.56 3.84 13.58
N THR A 428 -8.75 3.49 14.58
CA THR A 428 -7.37 3.95 14.72
C THR A 428 -6.46 2.78 15.04
N ALA A 429 -5.28 2.70 14.43
CA ALA A 429 -4.26 1.72 14.81
C ALA A 429 -3.73 2.00 16.22
N GLY A 430 -3.37 0.94 16.96
CA GLY A 430 -2.95 1.06 18.36
C GLY A 430 -1.90 0.06 18.84
N LEU A 431 -1.61 -0.95 18.03
CA LEU A 431 -0.68 -2.04 18.35
C LEU A 431 0.52 -2.00 17.40
N ALA A 432 1.65 -2.51 17.86
CA ALA A 432 2.87 -2.62 17.08
C ALA A 432 3.65 -3.89 17.46
N LEU A 433 4.21 -4.56 16.45
CA LEU A 433 5.20 -5.62 16.60
C LEU A 433 6.58 -5.09 16.21
N ASP A 434 7.62 -5.63 16.82
CA ASP A 434 8.99 -5.51 16.35
C ASP A 434 9.45 -6.86 15.81
N PHE A 435 10.15 -6.84 14.69
CA PHE A 435 11.00 -7.95 14.26
C PHE A 435 12.34 -7.83 14.98
N VAL A 436 12.75 -8.84 15.73
CA VAL A 436 13.93 -8.79 16.62
C VAL A 436 14.91 -9.89 16.26
N ALA A 437 16.19 -9.54 16.10
CA ALA A 437 17.24 -10.48 15.72
C ALA A 437 17.48 -11.54 16.83
N LEU A 438 17.46 -12.82 16.46
CA LEU A 438 17.74 -13.96 17.36
C LEU A 438 19.23 -14.20 17.58
N ARG A 439 20.05 -13.74 16.63
CA ARG A 439 21.50 -13.76 16.62
C ARG A 439 22.00 -12.53 15.84
N ASP A 440 23.30 -12.36 15.76
CA ASP A 440 23.86 -11.38 14.84
C ASP A 440 23.49 -11.76 13.40
N ILE A 441 23.10 -10.76 12.61
CA ILE A 441 22.72 -10.87 11.20
C ILE A 441 23.72 -10.04 10.41
N GLU A 442 24.39 -10.68 9.46
CA GLU A 442 25.39 -10.01 8.62
C GLU A 442 24.74 -9.15 7.53
N GLU A 443 25.47 -8.15 7.05
CA GLU A 443 25.00 -7.34 5.93
C GLU A 443 24.72 -8.22 4.70
N SER A 444 23.60 -7.96 4.03
CA SER A 444 23.07 -8.73 2.89
C SER A 444 22.63 -10.16 3.21
N GLU A 445 22.59 -10.56 4.50
CA GLU A 445 21.94 -11.81 4.90
C GLU A 445 20.41 -11.68 4.78
N GLU A 446 19.74 -12.71 4.27
CA GLU A 446 18.28 -12.76 4.22
C GLU A 446 17.71 -12.87 5.63
N ILE A 447 16.71 -12.04 5.95
CA ILE A 447 16.04 -12.00 7.24
C ILE A 447 14.83 -12.93 7.16
N LEU A 448 14.77 -13.88 8.09
CA LEU A 448 13.79 -14.95 8.10
C LEU A 448 13.18 -15.09 9.49
N ILE A 449 11.87 -15.32 9.53
CA ILE A 449 11.12 -15.62 10.76
C ILE A 449 10.40 -16.97 10.66
N ASP A 450 10.02 -17.52 11.80
CA ASP A 450 9.11 -18.67 11.84
C ASP A 450 7.66 -18.16 11.75
N TYR A 451 6.92 -18.61 10.74
CA TYR A 451 5.50 -18.28 10.53
C TYR A 451 4.58 -19.21 11.34
N GLY A 452 5.14 -20.24 11.97
CA GLY A 452 4.46 -21.20 12.82
C GLY A 452 4.09 -22.51 12.11
N ASP A 453 3.98 -23.58 12.91
CA ASP A 453 3.78 -24.95 12.42
C ASP A 453 2.55 -25.12 11.52
N GLU A 454 1.43 -24.45 11.84
CA GLU A 454 0.21 -24.57 11.03
C GLU A 454 0.38 -23.98 9.62
N TRP A 455 1.14 -22.89 9.50
CA TRP A 455 1.45 -22.29 8.20
C TRP A 455 2.37 -23.24 7.41
N GLU A 456 3.41 -23.77 8.04
CA GLU A 456 4.37 -24.69 7.40
C GLU A 456 3.66 -25.96 6.92
N GLU A 457 2.79 -26.55 7.75
CA GLU A 457 1.98 -27.70 7.35
C GLU A 457 1.07 -27.40 6.14
N ALA A 458 0.43 -26.22 6.12
CA ALA A 458 -0.40 -25.78 5.00
C ALA A 458 0.42 -25.59 3.73
N TRP A 459 1.59 -24.94 3.82
CA TRP A 459 2.50 -24.73 2.71
C TRP A 459 3.03 -26.05 2.12
N GLN A 460 3.49 -26.97 2.97
CA GLN A 460 3.96 -28.28 2.52
C GLN A 460 2.86 -29.09 1.83
N GLN A 461 1.62 -29.00 2.34
CA GLN A 461 0.46 -29.63 1.72
C GLN A 461 0.12 -28.97 0.38
N HIS A 462 0.23 -27.66 0.27
CA HIS A 462 0.05 -26.91 -0.98
C HIS A 462 1.09 -27.34 -2.03
N VAL A 463 2.39 -27.25 -1.73
CA VAL A 463 3.49 -27.64 -2.62
C VAL A 463 3.32 -29.07 -3.12
N LYS A 464 2.94 -30.00 -2.23
CA LYS A 464 2.71 -31.41 -2.58
C LYS A 464 1.56 -31.61 -3.58
N ASN A 465 0.52 -30.80 -3.49
CA ASN A 465 -0.67 -30.92 -4.34
C ASN A 465 -0.64 -30.00 -5.56
N PHE A 466 0.25 -29.02 -5.56
CA PHE A 466 0.37 -28.04 -6.61
C PHE A 466 0.72 -28.69 -7.94
N LYS A 467 -0.08 -28.36 -8.95
CA LYS A 467 0.15 -28.74 -10.34
C LYS A 467 -0.05 -27.48 -11.14
N PRO A 468 0.97 -26.99 -11.88
CA PRO A 468 0.85 -25.77 -12.69
C PRO A 468 -0.40 -25.86 -13.57
N PRO A 469 -1.47 -25.10 -13.26
CA PRO A 469 -2.76 -25.29 -13.91
C PRO A 469 -2.76 -24.66 -15.31
N ARG A 470 -1.95 -23.61 -15.51
CA ARG A 470 -1.91 -22.82 -16.74
C ARG A 470 -0.52 -22.87 -17.38
N LYS A 471 -0.17 -24.02 -17.96
CA LYS A 471 1.18 -24.27 -18.50
C LYS A 471 1.61 -23.36 -19.66
N LYS A 472 0.65 -22.75 -20.35
CA LYS A 472 0.89 -21.90 -21.51
C LYS A 472 0.68 -20.41 -21.22
N TYR A 473 0.07 -20.10 -20.07
CA TYR A 473 -0.12 -18.72 -19.65
C TYR A 473 1.25 -18.07 -19.41
N ILE A 474 1.41 -16.90 -20.03
CA ILE A 474 2.53 -16.00 -19.84
C ILE A 474 1.87 -14.65 -19.54
N PRO A 475 2.11 -14.06 -18.35
CA PRO A 475 1.51 -12.78 -18.01
C PRO A 475 1.83 -11.70 -19.04
N ALA A 476 0.90 -10.77 -19.22
CA ALA A 476 1.02 -9.73 -20.23
C ALA A 476 2.27 -8.86 -20.07
N PHE A 477 2.63 -8.50 -18.83
CA PHE A 477 3.86 -7.73 -18.56
C PHE A 477 5.13 -8.47 -19.03
N GLU A 478 5.14 -9.80 -19.00
CA GLU A 478 6.28 -10.60 -19.47
C GLU A 478 6.31 -10.59 -21.00
N LEU A 479 5.17 -10.82 -21.67
CA LEU A 479 5.05 -10.74 -23.13
C LEU A 479 5.48 -9.37 -23.68
N ASN A 480 5.11 -8.29 -22.99
CA ASN A 480 5.48 -6.92 -23.35
C ASN A 480 7.00 -6.67 -23.26
N ARG A 481 7.72 -7.35 -22.36
CA ARG A 481 9.19 -7.23 -22.21
C ARG A 481 9.97 -8.08 -23.21
N MET A 482 9.36 -9.09 -23.83
CA MET A 482 10.05 -9.99 -24.76
C MET A 482 10.25 -9.34 -26.13
N ALA A 483 11.28 -8.49 -26.33
CA ALA A 483 11.53 -7.76 -27.60
C ALA A 483 11.68 -8.66 -28.86
N ASP A 484 12.09 -9.92 -28.68
CA ASP A 484 12.29 -10.89 -29.77
C ASP A 484 11.10 -11.86 -29.95
N LEU A 485 10.00 -11.66 -29.19
CA LEU A 485 8.80 -12.48 -29.30
C LEU A 485 8.20 -12.39 -30.71
N GLN A 486 8.17 -13.52 -31.41
CA GLN A 486 7.32 -13.68 -32.58
C GLN A 486 5.88 -13.84 -32.12
N VAL A 487 5.08 -12.80 -32.33
CA VAL A 487 3.66 -12.81 -31.96
C VAL A 487 2.97 -13.88 -32.79
N LYS A 488 2.21 -14.74 -32.13
CA LYS A 488 1.50 -15.83 -32.79
C LYS A 488 0.23 -15.29 -33.44
N THR A 489 -0.08 -15.74 -34.65
CA THR A 489 -1.34 -15.36 -35.31
C THR A 489 -2.52 -16.05 -34.63
N LEU A 490 -3.74 -15.57 -34.88
CA LEU A 490 -4.96 -16.16 -34.33
C LEU A 490 -5.11 -17.66 -34.66
N SER A 491 -4.63 -18.09 -35.83
CA SER A 491 -4.66 -19.50 -36.23
C SER A 491 -3.58 -20.37 -35.56
N GLU A 492 -2.51 -19.75 -35.05
CA GLU A 492 -1.42 -20.42 -34.34
C GLU A 492 -1.72 -20.53 -32.84
N TYR A 493 -2.33 -19.50 -32.24
CA TYR A 493 -2.55 -19.41 -30.81
C TYR A 493 -3.61 -18.37 -30.46
N ASP A 494 -4.54 -18.76 -29.60
CA ASP A 494 -5.54 -17.85 -29.03
C ASP A 494 -5.07 -17.38 -27.66
N TYR A 495 -4.51 -16.17 -27.59
CA TYR A 495 -4.07 -15.54 -26.35
C TYR A 495 -5.22 -15.40 -25.34
N ARG A 496 -6.44 -15.11 -25.82
CA ARG A 496 -7.61 -14.91 -24.97
C ARG A 496 -8.00 -16.19 -24.26
N SER A 497 -7.85 -17.34 -24.91
CA SER A 497 -8.10 -18.65 -24.27
C SER A 497 -7.19 -18.94 -23.06
N GLU A 498 -6.13 -18.15 -22.88
CA GLU A 498 -5.20 -18.26 -21.77
C GLU A 498 -5.29 -17.04 -20.82
N GLY A 499 -6.26 -16.15 -21.02
CA GLY A 499 -6.49 -14.95 -20.20
C GLY A 499 -5.60 -13.76 -20.56
N VAL A 500 -5.17 -13.64 -21.81
CA VAL A 500 -4.37 -12.50 -22.30
C VAL A 500 -5.04 -11.86 -23.52
N LEU A 501 -5.18 -10.55 -23.49
CA LEU A 501 -5.71 -9.73 -24.56
C LEU A 501 -4.58 -9.10 -25.39
N VAL A 502 -4.82 -8.93 -26.69
CA VAL A 502 -3.87 -8.35 -27.64
C VAL A 502 -4.41 -7.02 -28.15
N PHE A 503 -3.56 -6.00 -28.09
CA PHE A 503 -3.85 -4.64 -28.51
C PHE A 503 -2.76 -4.12 -29.45
N CYS A 504 -3.10 -3.03 -30.16
CA CYS A 504 -2.26 -2.33 -31.10
C CYS A 504 -2.05 -0.89 -30.64
N ARG A 505 -0.79 -0.44 -30.55
CA ARG A 505 -0.44 0.91 -30.08
C ARG A 505 -0.90 1.99 -31.07
N ARG A 506 -1.53 3.05 -30.55
CA ARG A 506 -2.11 4.17 -31.31
C ARG A 506 -1.16 4.82 -32.29
N HIS A 507 0.08 5.08 -31.87
CA HIS A 507 1.06 5.73 -32.73
C HIS A 507 1.37 4.92 -34.00
N HIS A 508 1.40 3.58 -33.91
CA HIS A 508 1.54 2.70 -35.07
C HIS A 508 0.26 2.66 -35.89
N VAL A 509 -0.89 2.57 -35.23
CA VAL A 509 -2.20 2.56 -35.90
C VAL A 509 -2.39 3.81 -36.77
N ILE A 510 -2.08 5.00 -36.25
CA ILE A 510 -2.11 6.27 -37.01
C ILE A 510 -1.07 6.26 -38.13
N HIS A 511 0.16 5.81 -37.87
CA HIS A 511 1.22 5.78 -38.87
C HIS A 511 0.89 4.88 -40.08
N PHE A 512 0.19 3.78 -39.84
CA PHE A 512 -0.13 2.76 -40.86
C PHE A 512 -1.51 2.91 -41.50
N GLY A 513 -2.25 3.98 -41.20
CA GLY A 513 -3.31 4.46 -42.09
C GLY A 513 -4.69 4.76 -41.49
N LEU A 514 -4.84 4.83 -40.16
CA LEU A 514 -6.03 5.42 -39.55
C LEU A 514 -5.91 6.95 -39.54
N ASP A 515 -6.94 7.66 -40.01
CA ASP A 515 -6.98 9.13 -39.96
C ASP A 515 -6.97 9.59 -38.50
N MET A 516 -6.32 10.71 -38.20
CA MET A 516 -6.32 11.24 -36.83
C MET A 516 -7.74 11.63 -36.40
N GLU A 517 -8.59 12.14 -37.30
CA GLU A 517 -9.99 12.44 -36.96
C GLU A 517 -10.78 11.16 -36.61
N GLU A 518 -10.54 10.04 -37.28
CA GLU A 518 -11.16 8.74 -36.95
C GLU A 518 -10.55 8.12 -35.68
N ALA A 519 -9.26 8.31 -35.44
CA ALA A 519 -8.60 7.90 -34.21
C ALA A 519 -9.12 8.68 -32.99
N ASP A 520 -9.42 9.98 -33.17
CA ASP A 520 -9.98 10.89 -32.17
C ASP A 520 -11.50 10.65 -31.96
N GLU A 521 -12.26 10.21 -32.97
CA GLU A 521 -13.67 9.80 -32.79
C GLU A 521 -13.81 8.54 -31.90
N TRP A 522 -12.81 7.66 -31.90
CA TRP A 522 -12.71 6.55 -30.94
C TRP A 522 -12.39 7.03 -29.51
N GLU A 523 -11.92 8.26 -29.33
CA GLU A 523 -11.61 8.87 -28.03
C GLU A 523 -12.85 9.41 -27.30
N GLY A 524 -14.02 9.42 -27.94
CA GLY A 524 -15.28 9.90 -27.34
C GLY A 524 -15.83 9.05 -26.17
N TYR A 525 -15.11 8.02 -25.74
CA TYR A 525 -15.39 7.20 -24.55
C TYR A 525 -14.26 7.42 -23.52
N GLU A 526 -14.25 8.61 -22.91
CA GLU A 526 -13.17 9.11 -22.02
C GLU A 526 -12.93 8.27 -20.75
N ASP A 527 -13.78 7.28 -20.46
CA ASP A 527 -13.78 6.56 -19.18
C ASP A 527 -13.11 5.16 -19.20
N GLU A 528 -12.64 4.63 -20.33
CA GLU A 528 -11.99 3.30 -20.35
C GLU A 528 -10.46 3.34 -20.13
N PRO A 529 -9.87 2.44 -19.30
CA PRO A 529 -8.43 2.41 -18.99
C PRO A 529 -7.50 2.35 -20.22
N HIS A 530 -7.98 1.73 -21.31
CA HIS A 530 -7.25 1.59 -22.57
C HIS A 530 -6.93 2.94 -23.25
N PHE A 531 -7.70 3.99 -22.94
CA PHE A 531 -7.51 5.32 -23.49
C PHE A 531 -6.18 5.94 -23.01
N ARG A 532 -5.87 5.84 -21.71
CA ARG A 532 -4.60 6.33 -21.14
C ARG A 532 -3.38 5.68 -21.80
N LEU A 533 -3.51 4.42 -22.17
CA LEU A 533 -2.44 3.63 -22.80
C LEU A 533 -2.29 3.91 -24.30
N GLY A 534 -3.28 4.54 -24.92
CA GLY A 534 -3.32 4.74 -26.37
C GLY A 534 -3.21 3.43 -27.13
N ILE A 535 -4.07 2.46 -26.84
CA ILE A 535 -4.07 1.13 -27.46
C ILE A 535 -5.46 0.74 -27.99
N TYR A 536 -5.50 -0.05 -29.07
CA TYR A 536 -6.74 -0.51 -29.72
C TYR A 536 -6.81 -2.04 -29.74
N PRO A 537 -7.96 -2.68 -29.43
CA PRO A 537 -8.10 -4.13 -29.55
C PRO A 537 -7.73 -4.59 -30.97
N CYS A 538 -6.87 -5.60 -31.09
CA CYS A 538 -6.45 -6.08 -32.39
C CYS A 538 -6.05 -7.55 -32.40
N ARG A 539 -6.00 -8.16 -33.59
CA ARG A 539 -5.59 -9.56 -33.76
C ARG A 539 -4.60 -9.75 -34.92
N PRO A 540 -3.45 -10.42 -34.68
CA PRO A 540 -2.52 -10.79 -35.75
C PRO A 540 -3.14 -11.88 -36.62
N VAL A 541 -3.31 -11.59 -37.92
CA VAL A 541 -3.92 -12.52 -38.88
C VAL A 541 -2.85 -13.32 -39.62
N GLU A 542 -1.79 -12.65 -40.05
CA GLU A 542 -0.73 -13.23 -40.86
C GLU A 542 0.61 -12.65 -40.43
N ARG A 543 1.61 -13.53 -40.28
CA ARG A 543 3.02 -13.15 -40.09
C ARG A 543 3.76 -13.41 -41.40
N ARG A 544 4.53 -12.42 -41.87
CA ARG A 544 5.32 -12.48 -43.12
C ARG A 544 6.76 -12.92 -42.84
N ASP A 545 7.48 -13.25 -43.91
CA ASP A 545 8.88 -13.72 -43.85
C ASP A 545 9.87 -12.68 -43.30
N ASP A 546 9.52 -11.39 -43.40
CA ASP A 546 10.30 -10.27 -42.87
C ASP A 546 9.92 -9.89 -41.43
N ASP A 547 9.16 -10.75 -40.74
CA ASP A 547 8.63 -10.54 -39.38
C ASP A 547 7.70 -9.32 -39.26
N SER A 548 7.10 -8.90 -40.38
CA SER A 548 5.97 -7.98 -40.39
C SER A 548 4.64 -8.72 -40.31
N TYR A 549 3.59 -8.02 -39.88
CA TYR A 549 2.28 -8.61 -39.62
C TYR A 549 1.20 -7.94 -40.46
N ASN A 550 0.15 -8.71 -40.79
CA ASN A 550 -1.16 -8.16 -41.10
C ASN A 550 -2.04 -8.30 -39.87
N VAL A 551 -2.71 -7.21 -39.51
CA VAL A 551 -3.43 -7.11 -38.24
C VAL A 551 -4.82 -6.57 -38.50
N GLU A 552 -5.81 -7.21 -37.90
CA GLU A 552 -7.18 -6.72 -37.89
C GLU A 552 -7.40 -5.91 -36.61
N LEU A 553 -7.84 -4.66 -36.76
CA LEU A 553 -8.31 -3.85 -35.64
C LEU A 553 -9.77 -4.21 -35.37
N ILE A 554 -10.10 -4.37 -34.10
CA ILE A 554 -11.41 -4.83 -33.64
C ILE A 554 -12.15 -3.65 -33.02
N ALA A 555 -13.34 -3.37 -33.54
CA ALA A 555 -14.30 -2.47 -32.92
C ALA A 555 -15.41 -3.29 -32.24
N LYS A 556 -15.87 -2.83 -31.08
CA LYS A 556 -17.14 -3.28 -30.51
C LYS A 556 -18.25 -2.50 -31.20
N GLU A 557 -19.02 -3.14 -32.08
CA GLU A 557 -20.21 -2.52 -32.67
C GLU A 557 -21.43 -2.81 -31.79
N TYR A 558 -22.18 -1.77 -31.41
CA TYR A 558 -23.42 -1.93 -30.65
C TYR A 558 -24.49 -2.54 -31.55
N ALA A 559 -25.09 -3.66 -31.11
CA ALA A 559 -26.15 -4.32 -31.86
C ALA A 559 -27.39 -3.41 -32.03
N ASN A 560 -27.61 -2.45 -31.12
CA ASN A 560 -28.64 -1.41 -31.23
C ASN A 560 -28.42 -0.24 -30.25
N VAL A 561 -28.75 1.00 -30.65
CA VAL A 561 -28.61 2.22 -29.81
C VAL A 561 -29.58 2.24 -28.62
N TYR A 562 -30.56 1.32 -28.60
CA TYR A 562 -31.55 1.20 -27.53
C TYR A 562 -31.29 0.02 -26.57
N ASP A 563 -30.24 -0.79 -26.82
CA ASP A 563 -29.87 -1.97 -26.02
C ASP A 563 -28.45 -1.80 -25.44
N MET A 564 -28.12 -0.61 -24.92
CA MET A 564 -26.81 -0.38 -24.28
C MET A 564 -26.55 -1.31 -23.08
N ASP A 565 -27.61 -1.83 -22.45
CA ASP A 565 -27.51 -2.64 -21.23
C ASP A 565 -27.50 -4.16 -21.50
N LEU A 566 -27.60 -4.61 -22.77
CA LEU A 566 -27.76 -6.02 -23.12
C LEU A 566 -26.62 -6.53 -24.01
N TRP A 567 -25.63 -7.14 -23.36
CA TRP A 567 -24.55 -7.92 -23.98
C TRP A 567 -25.11 -9.04 -24.86
N PRO A 568 -24.62 -9.21 -26.12
CA PRO A 568 -23.19 -9.31 -26.41
C PRO A 568 -22.71 -8.37 -27.53
N HIS A 569 -21.55 -7.76 -27.31
CA HIS A 569 -20.80 -7.09 -28.37
C HIS A 569 -20.38 -8.12 -29.43
N HIS A 570 -20.63 -7.84 -30.70
CA HIS A 570 -19.98 -8.56 -31.78
C HIS A 570 -18.66 -7.86 -32.10
N ASP A 571 -17.57 -8.63 -32.10
CA ASP A 571 -16.28 -8.15 -32.59
C ASP A 571 -16.38 -7.93 -34.09
N VAL A 572 -16.29 -6.67 -34.52
CA VAL A 572 -16.31 -6.31 -35.94
C VAL A 572 -14.94 -5.84 -36.33
N VAL A 573 -14.44 -6.35 -37.47
CA VAL A 573 -13.17 -5.88 -38.03
C VAL A 573 -13.40 -4.48 -38.59
N SER A 574 -12.84 -3.46 -37.94
CA SER A 574 -12.95 -2.08 -38.40
C SER A 574 -11.96 -1.80 -39.52
N HIS A 575 -10.71 -2.25 -39.35
CA HIS A 575 -9.61 -1.99 -40.26
C HIS A 575 -8.66 -3.18 -40.37
N ILE A 576 -7.91 -3.23 -41.46
CA ILE A 576 -6.81 -4.16 -41.65
C ILE A 576 -5.54 -3.36 -41.92
N LEU A 577 -4.57 -3.47 -41.02
CA LEU A 577 -3.24 -2.91 -41.18
C LEU A 577 -2.32 -3.95 -41.84
N PHE A 578 -1.49 -3.50 -42.78
CA PHE A 578 -0.60 -4.38 -43.55
C PHE A 578 0.86 -4.03 -43.33
N ASN A 579 1.72 -5.05 -43.19
CA ASN A 579 3.16 -4.90 -43.01
C ASN A 579 3.55 -4.08 -41.77
N VAL A 580 2.78 -4.21 -40.68
CA VAL A 580 3.10 -3.54 -39.42
C VAL A 580 4.23 -4.28 -38.69
N PRO A 581 5.13 -3.57 -37.99
CA PRO A 581 6.19 -4.20 -37.21
C PRO A 581 5.62 -4.88 -35.97
N ARG A 582 6.35 -5.82 -35.36
CA ARG A 582 5.98 -6.40 -34.06
C ARG A 582 5.64 -5.33 -33.01
N ASP A 583 6.36 -4.22 -33.00
CA ASP A 583 6.26 -3.17 -31.95
C ASP A 583 4.87 -2.51 -31.89
N ILE A 584 4.02 -2.78 -32.88
CA ILE A 584 2.60 -2.43 -32.80
C ILE A 584 1.89 -3.14 -31.65
N PHE A 585 2.28 -4.37 -31.29
CA PHE A 585 1.54 -5.17 -30.33
C PHE A 585 1.83 -4.77 -28.89
N TYR A 586 0.77 -4.76 -28.10
CA TYR A 586 0.78 -4.58 -26.65
C TYR A 586 -0.18 -5.62 -26.05
N PHE A 587 0.21 -6.21 -24.91
CA PHE A 587 -0.56 -7.25 -24.24
C PHE A 587 -1.12 -6.73 -22.93
N LEU A 588 -2.32 -7.16 -22.57
CA LEU A 588 -2.92 -6.99 -21.24
C LEU A 588 -3.41 -8.33 -20.72
N ASP A 589 -3.35 -8.55 -19.42
CA ASP A 589 -4.05 -9.70 -18.83
C ASP A 589 -5.56 -9.40 -18.87
N GLU A 590 -6.37 -10.40 -19.15
CA GLU A 590 -7.82 -10.25 -18.98
C GLU A 590 -8.10 -10.05 -17.48
N PRO A 591 -9.04 -9.18 -17.09
CA PRO A 591 -9.39 -8.96 -15.69
C PRO A 591 -9.59 -10.28 -14.93
N VAL A 592 -9.18 -10.32 -13.66
CA VAL A 592 -9.15 -11.51 -12.78
C VAL A 592 -8.32 -12.71 -13.28
N HIS A 593 -7.54 -12.58 -14.36
CA HIS A 593 -6.72 -13.70 -14.87
C HIS A 593 -5.29 -13.74 -14.32
N ARG A 594 -4.78 -12.74 -13.61
CA ARG A 594 -3.43 -12.86 -13.00
C ARG A 594 -3.38 -13.94 -11.93
N ASP A 595 -2.19 -14.50 -11.70
CA ASP A 595 -2.00 -15.68 -10.84
C ASP A 595 -2.51 -15.47 -9.40
N HIS A 596 -2.49 -14.24 -8.88
CA HIS A 596 -2.98 -13.95 -7.53
C HIS A 596 -4.51 -13.88 -7.44
N HIS A 597 -5.27 -13.82 -8.54
CA HIS A 597 -6.72 -13.99 -8.51
C HIS A 597 -7.13 -15.45 -8.41
N GLN A 598 -6.23 -16.36 -8.76
CA GLN A 598 -6.60 -17.74 -9.01
C GLN A 598 -6.79 -18.51 -7.71
N THR A 599 -7.86 -19.29 -7.63
CA THR A 599 -8.25 -20.08 -6.44
C THR A 599 -7.26 -21.17 -6.03
N TRP A 600 -6.32 -21.52 -6.93
CA TRP A 600 -5.25 -22.46 -6.64
C TRP A 600 -4.02 -21.81 -6.00
N SER A 601 -3.95 -20.47 -5.92
CA SER A 601 -2.85 -19.75 -5.29
C SER A 601 -2.89 -19.91 -3.77
N PHE A 602 -1.72 -19.89 -3.13
CA PHE A 602 -1.63 -20.16 -1.69
C PHE A 602 -2.14 -18.98 -0.85
N ARG A 603 -2.97 -19.26 0.15
CA ARG A 603 -3.50 -18.29 1.13
C ARG A 603 -3.37 -18.83 2.55
N HIS A 604 -2.67 -18.12 3.44
CA HIS A 604 -2.59 -18.44 4.86
C HIS A 604 -1.99 -17.27 5.65
N ASP A 605 -2.62 -16.90 6.77
CA ASP A 605 -2.06 -15.94 7.72
C ASP A 605 -0.87 -16.53 8.50
N MET A 606 0.11 -15.71 8.83
CA MET A 606 1.19 -16.09 9.73
C MET A 606 0.66 -16.30 11.15
N ARG A 607 1.27 -17.17 11.96
CA ARG A 607 0.81 -17.44 13.32
C ARG A 607 1.53 -16.61 14.37
N ILE A 608 0.75 -15.93 15.21
CA ILE A 608 1.26 -15.39 16.47
C ILE A 608 1.42 -16.56 17.46
N PRO A 609 2.58 -16.74 18.10
CA PRO A 609 2.76 -17.79 19.08
C PRO A 609 1.80 -17.67 20.27
N ASP A 610 1.30 -18.81 20.77
CA ASP A 610 0.38 -18.87 21.92
C ASP A 610 0.92 -18.10 23.15
N ALA A 611 2.24 -18.09 23.34
CA ALA A 611 2.90 -17.40 24.45
C ALA A 611 2.85 -15.87 24.37
N MET A 612 2.61 -15.31 23.18
CA MET A 612 2.48 -13.87 22.95
C MET A 612 1.03 -13.42 22.83
N PHE A 613 0.12 -14.32 22.44
CA PHE A 613 -1.25 -13.98 22.10
C PHE A 613 -2.13 -13.81 23.35
N PRO A 614 -2.72 -12.63 23.61
CA PRO A 614 -3.56 -12.39 24.77
C PRO A 614 -4.77 -13.31 24.86
N GLU A 615 -5.03 -13.84 26.05
CA GLU A 615 -6.21 -14.66 26.32
C GLU A 615 -7.52 -13.91 26.08
N ALA A 616 -7.55 -12.60 26.35
CA ALA A 616 -8.73 -11.75 26.15
C ALA A 616 -9.19 -11.69 24.68
N TRP A 617 -8.32 -12.00 23.73
CA TRP A 617 -8.60 -11.94 22.30
C TRP A 617 -9.08 -13.27 21.71
N LYS A 618 -9.03 -14.37 22.48
CA LYS A 618 -9.45 -15.70 22.04
C LYS A 618 -10.98 -15.81 22.08
N ASN A 619 -11.63 -15.61 20.93
CA ASN A 619 -13.08 -15.54 20.80
C ASN A 619 -13.69 -16.57 19.83
N ARG A 620 -12.88 -17.40 19.16
CA ARG A 620 -13.35 -18.23 18.04
C ARG A 620 -14.29 -19.36 18.46
N ALA A 621 -14.10 -19.94 19.64
CA ALA A 621 -15.00 -20.98 20.17
C ALA A 621 -16.42 -20.43 20.39
N ALA A 622 -16.54 -19.24 21.00
CA ALA A 622 -17.82 -18.56 21.17
C ALA A 622 -18.44 -18.14 19.83
N TYR A 623 -17.61 -17.75 18.85
CA TYR A 623 -18.06 -17.42 17.51
C TYR A 623 -18.66 -18.62 16.77
N LYS A 624 -18.00 -19.79 16.80
CA LYS A 624 -18.51 -21.03 16.17
C LYS A 624 -19.87 -21.44 16.73
N LEU A 625 -20.03 -21.41 18.05
CA LEU A 625 -21.31 -21.72 18.72
C LEU A 625 -22.43 -20.79 18.27
N LYS A 626 -22.19 -19.47 18.21
CA LYS A 626 -23.19 -18.51 17.73
C LYS A 626 -23.55 -18.72 16.26
N LYS A 627 -22.56 -19.03 15.41
CA LYS A 627 -22.81 -19.30 13.98
C LYS A 627 -23.71 -20.53 13.82
N GLU A 628 -23.43 -21.61 14.55
CA GLU A 628 -24.25 -22.82 14.56
C GLU A 628 -25.66 -22.59 15.12
N GLU A 629 -25.85 -21.69 16.09
CA GLU A 629 -27.17 -21.30 16.59
C GLU A 629 -27.97 -20.47 15.57
N MET A 630 -27.33 -19.54 14.87
CA MET A 630 -27.94 -18.74 13.81
C MET A 630 -28.37 -19.59 12.61
N GLU A 631 -27.51 -20.51 12.16
CA GLU A 631 -27.81 -21.43 11.05
C GLU A 631 -28.94 -22.41 11.39
N LYS A 632 -29.15 -22.73 12.67
CA LYS A 632 -30.29 -23.55 13.13
C LYS A 632 -31.58 -22.73 13.23
N GLY A 633 -31.49 -21.47 13.65
CA GLY A 633 -32.64 -20.58 13.78
C GLY A 633 -33.28 -20.17 12.46
N SER A 634 -32.51 -20.10 11.36
CA SER A 634 -33.03 -19.78 10.02
C SER A 634 -33.73 -20.97 9.34
N HIS A 635 -33.62 -22.19 9.87
CA HIS A 635 -34.36 -23.37 9.38
C HIS A 635 -35.69 -23.62 10.11
N GLU A 636 -35.93 -23.01 11.27
CA GLU A 636 -37.19 -23.19 12.01
C GLU A 636 -38.27 -22.15 11.62
N SER A 637 -37.93 -21.05 10.96
CA SER A 637 -38.90 -20.02 10.53
C SER A 637 -39.69 -20.34 9.26
N ASP A 638 -39.34 -21.40 8.53
CA ASP A 638 -40.05 -21.82 7.29
C ASP A 638 -41.15 -22.87 7.53
N SER A 639 -41.51 -23.17 8.79
CA SER A 639 -42.48 -24.21 9.13
C SER A 639 -43.64 -23.77 10.03
N SER A 640 -44.11 -22.52 9.90
CA SER A 640 -45.41 -22.14 10.46
C SER A 640 -46.03 -20.91 9.79
N ASN A 641 -46.66 -21.08 8.63
CA ASN A 641 -47.77 -20.22 8.22
C ASN A 641 -48.62 -20.86 7.11
N ASP A 642 -49.24 -22.00 7.43
CA ASP A 642 -50.47 -22.44 6.77
C ASP A 642 -51.62 -22.22 7.77
N GLY A 643 -52.38 -21.15 7.58
CA GLY A 643 -53.50 -20.80 8.46
C GLY A 643 -54.29 -19.60 7.97
N ASP A 644 -55.24 -19.88 7.09
CA ASP A 644 -56.51 -19.17 6.87
C ASP A 644 -56.46 -17.68 6.46
N VAL A 645 -56.49 -17.47 5.15
CA VAL A 645 -56.99 -16.25 4.51
C VAL A 645 -58.51 -16.26 4.61
N ASP A 646 -59.05 -15.52 5.58
CA ASP A 646 -60.47 -15.16 5.59
C ASP A 646 -60.64 -13.68 5.22
N ASN A 647 -61.57 -13.50 4.29
CA ASN A 647 -61.75 -12.34 3.45
C ASN A 647 -62.74 -11.37 4.12
N GLN A 648 -62.32 -10.15 4.49
CA GLN A 648 -63.28 -9.06 4.69
C GLN A 648 -62.66 -7.66 4.58
N SER A 649 -63.04 -7.02 3.48
CA SER A 649 -63.05 -5.59 3.22
C SER A 649 -63.72 -4.77 4.33
N GLY A 650 -63.14 -3.63 4.69
CA GLY A 650 -63.80 -2.62 5.52
C GLY A 650 -62.92 -1.41 5.83
N SER A 651 -63.18 -0.32 5.11
CA SER A 651 -62.67 1.04 5.27
C SER A 651 -62.75 1.61 6.70
N GLU A 652 -61.78 2.44 7.10
CA GLU A 652 -61.94 3.89 7.35
C GLU A 652 -60.69 4.52 8.02
N LEU A 653 -60.26 5.65 7.43
CA LEU A 653 -59.41 6.76 7.90
C LEU A 653 -57.90 6.55 8.14
#